data_AF-A0A0D3E052-F1
#
_entry.id   AF-A0A0D3E052-F1
#
_cell.length_a   1.000
_cell.length_b   1.000
_cell.length_c   1.000
_cell.angle_alpha   90.00
_cell.angle_beta   90.00
_cell.angle_gamma   90.00
#
_symmetry.space_group_name_H-M   'P 1'
#
loop_
_entity.id
_entity.type
_entity.pdbx_description
1 polymer ?
#
loop_
_entity_poly.entity_id
_entity_poly.type
_entity_poly.pdbx_seq_one_letter_code
_entity_poly.pdbx_strand_id
1 'polypeptide(L)'
;MSLQYYALNSIQSNNLFGTKTTVSPSSSSSLSSYVLKISGYPKSQEIQHEIPLIQWQQLQGDDAPQISVGSYDIAIEEAVKRVKSILRNLSDGEITISAYDTAWVALIDAGDETPAFPSAVKWIANNQLSDSSWGDAHLFSYHDRLINTLACVVALTSWNLFPHQCHKGIMFFRENIGKLEEEDDEHMPIGFEVAFPSLLEIARGINIDVPYDSPVLKDIYAKKELKLTRIPKEIMHKIPTTLLHSLEGMRDLDWEKLLKLQCQDGSFLFSPSSTAFAFMQTRDSKCLGYLRNAVKRFNGGVPNVFPVDLFEHIWIVDRLQRLGISRYFEEEIKECLDYVHRYWTDKGICWARCSHVQDIDDTAMAFRLLRLNGYKVSADVFKVFEKEGEFFCFAGQSNQAVTGMFNLYRASQLAFPREEILKNAQEFSSKYLQHKQEKGELLDKWIIMKDLPGEIGFALEIPWYASLPRVETRFYIEQYGGENDVWIGKTLYRMPYVNNNEYLELAKQDYNNCQALHQLEWDTFQKWYEENWLSEWGVSRSELLECYYLAAATIFEAERSHERMVWAKSSVLVKAIFSSFGESYDSRRSFFDQFRNYIANARQSDHHFNNRSIRLDRPRSVQASGLVGILIRTLNQISFDHYMSHGRDVISLLYQSWGGWLEKWKLDGNEGHGELLVKMIILMKNNDLTNFFTHPRFGRLSEIINRINLIAQYLKTMRNDKKEKTVKRMENEMEQMVELVLLEVDTFRDVSITFLDVAKAFYYSASCGDHLQTHIDKILFQKVL
;
A
#
# COMPACT_ATOMS: atom_id res chain seq x y z
N MET A 1 -45.14 -2.93 -3.00
CA MET A 1 -45.97 -4.10 -2.67
C MET A 1 -45.07 -5.32 -2.73
N SER A 2 -44.85 -5.91 -1.57
CA SER A 2 -44.05 -7.11 -1.29
C SER A 2 -44.53 -8.35 -2.05
N LEU A 3 -43.62 -9.25 -2.45
CA LEU A 3 -43.57 -10.63 -1.92
C LEU A 3 -42.42 -11.47 -2.52
N GLN A 4 -41.73 -12.13 -1.57
CA GLN A 4 -40.77 -13.23 -1.58
C GLN A 4 -40.90 -14.30 -2.68
N TYR A 5 -39.77 -14.92 -3.05
CA TYR A 5 -39.59 -16.39 -2.98
C TYR A 5 -38.09 -16.79 -2.94
N TYR A 6 -37.70 -17.46 -1.86
CA TYR A 6 -36.49 -18.27 -1.67
C TYR A 6 -36.85 -19.76 -1.88
N ALA A 7 -35.89 -20.58 -2.35
CA ALA A 7 -35.65 -22.03 -2.07
C ALA A 7 -34.91 -22.69 -3.26
N LEU A 8 -33.66 -23.12 -3.12
CA LEU A 8 -33.14 -24.44 -2.66
C LEU A 8 -32.77 -25.38 -3.83
N ASN A 9 -31.50 -25.82 -3.87
CA ASN A 9 -31.16 -27.25 -3.87
C ASN A 9 -29.66 -27.51 -3.70
N SER A 10 -29.33 -28.05 -2.53
CA SER A 10 -28.18 -28.92 -2.25
C SER A 10 -28.52 -30.35 -2.69
N ILE A 11 -27.60 -31.07 -3.33
CA ILE A 11 -27.67 -32.54 -3.44
C ILE A 11 -26.35 -33.14 -2.95
N GLN A 12 -26.46 -33.90 -1.87
CA GLN A 12 -25.50 -34.89 -1.39
C GLN A 12 -25.50 -36.11 -2.32
N SER A 13 -24.33 -36.71 -2.54
CA SER A 13 -24.22 -38.14 -2.83
C SER A 13 -23.12 -38.74 -1.97
N ASN A 14 -23.48 -39.82 -1.28
CA ASN A 14 -22.61 -40.60 -0.39
C ASN A 14 -22.88 -42.09 -0.64
N ASN A 15 -21.89 -42.92 -0.27
CA ASN A 15 -21.85 -44.39 -0.14
C ASN A 15 -21.38 -45.15 -1.39
N LEU A 16 -20.20 -45.78 -1.42
CA LEU A 16 -19.57 -46.84 -0.59
C LEU A 16 -19.52 -48.14 -1.41
N PHE A 17 -18.33 -48.68 -1.67
CA PHE A 17 -17.93 -50.08 -1.40
C PHE A 17 -16.43 -50.22 -1.65
N GLY A 18 -15.72 -50.81 -0.68
CA GLY A 18 -14.28 -51.03 -0.73
C GLY A 18 -13.89 -52.48 -1.04
N THR A 19 -12.58 -52.70 -1.24
CA THR A 19 -11.91 -53.97 -0.96
C THR A 19 -10.41 -53.75 -0.78
N LYS A 20 -9.87 -54.40 0.26
CA LYS A 20 -8.44 -54.54 0.58
C LYS A 20 -7.74 -55.39 -0.48
N THR A 21 -6.47 -55.10 -0.78
CA THR A 21 -5.46 -56.15 -1.00
C THR A 21 -4.04 -55.60 -0.83
N THR A 22 -3.29 -56.30 0.00
CA THR A 22 -1.87 -56.16 0.31
C THR A 22 -1.02 -56.85 -0.75
N VAL A 23 -0.04 -56.18 -1.37
CA VAL A 23 1.23 -56.77 -1.84
C VAL A 23 2.31 -55.67 -1.92
N SER A 24 3.45 -55.93 -1.28
CA SER A 24 4.79 -55.39 -1.58
C SER A 24 5.73 -56.61 -1.76
N PRO A 25 6.98 -56.54 -2.28
CA PRO A 25 7.82 -55.36 -2.61
C PRO A 25 8.62 -55.46 -3.96
N SER A 26 9.27 -54.38 -4.40
CA SER A 26 10.76 -54.31 -4.57
C SER A 26 11.22 -53.07 -5.37
N SER A 27 12.27 -52.41 -4.83
CA SER A 27 13.34 -51.59 -5.48
C SER A 27 12.99 -50.48 -6.48
N SER A 28 13.59 -49.29 -6.51
CA SER A 28 14.65 -48.63 -5.73
C SER A 28 14.90 -47.22 -6.35
N SER A 29 15.59 -46.37 -5.58
CA SER A 29 16.18 -45.04 -5.90
C SER A 29 15.22 -43.84 -5.83
N SER A 30 15.10 -43.11 -4.70
CA SER A 30 16.05 -42.29 -3.91
C SER A 30 16.30 -40.90 -4.50
N LEU A 31 15.72 -39.87 -3.88
CA LEU A 31 16.43 -38.68 -3.41
C LEU A 31 15.54 -37.91 -2.40
N SER A 32 16.16 -37.60 -1.27
CA SER A 32 15.59 -37.30 0.05
C SER A 32 15.31 -35.81 0.24
N SER A 33 14.08 -35.48 0.64
CA SER A 33 13.73 -34.23 1.33
C SER A 33 13.70 -34.49 2.84
N TYR A 34 14.53 -33.79 3.61
CA TYR A 34 14.53 -33.89 5.06
C TYR A 34 13.53 -32.90 5.66
N VAL A 35 12.38 -33.44 6.08
CA VAL A 35 11.44 -32.86 7.05
C VAL A 35 11.91 -33.26 8.44
N LEU A 36 12.24 -32.30 9.32
CA LEU A 36 12.50 -32.57 10.73
C LEU A 36 11.21 -32.39 11.55
N LYS A 37 10.77 -33.50 12.14
CA LYS A 37 9.62 -33.62 13.04
C LYS A 37 9.92 -33.00 14.41
N ILE A 38 8.91 -32.29 14.91
CA ILE A 38 8.73 -31.80 16.28
C ILE A 38 8.50 -32.99 17.22
N SER A 39 9.17 -33.00 18.39
CA SER A 39 8.91 -33.96 19.47
C SER A 39 8.75 -33.28 20.84
N GLY A 40 7.58 -33.47 21.44
CA GLY A 40 7.38 -33.80 22.87
C GLY A 40 7.73 -32.77 23.96
N TYR A 41 6.69 -32.16 24.53
CA TYR A 41 6.71 -31.48 25.84
C TYR A 41 6.79 -32.47 27.02
N PRO A 42 7.50 -32.13 28.11
CA PRO A 42 7.14 -32.52 29.46
C PRO A 42 6.72 -31.33 30.34
N LYS A 43 5.92 -31.65 31.38
CA LYS A 43 5.19 -30.75 32.28
C LYS A 43 6.07 -29.93 33.25
N SER A 44 5.71 -28.65 33.36
CA SER A 44 5.67 -27.76 34.54
C SER A 44 6.70 -27.95 35.68
N GLN A 45 7.66 -27.02 35.75
CA GLN A 45 8.18 -26.42 36.98
C GLN A 45 8.69 -25.00 36.67
N GLU A 46 8.49 -24.08 37.62
CA GLU A 46 8.74 -22.63 37.53
C GLU A 46 10.14 -22.29 37.02
N ILE A 47 10.24 -21.54 35.92
CA ILE A 47 11.49 -20.96 35.43
C ILE A 47 11.23 -19.51 35.03
N GLN A 48 11.93 -18.59 35.68
CA GLN A 48 12.06 -17.19 35.28
C GLN A 48 12.54 -17.13 33.82
N HIS A 49 11.76 -16.51 32.94
CA HIS A 49 12.17 -16.28 31.56
C HIS A 49 13.30 -15.23 31.51
N GLU A 50 14.53 -15.69 31.64
CA GLU A 50 15.69 -14.98 31.10
C GLU A 50 15.59 -15.03 29.57
N ILE A 51 15.53 -13.85 28.96
CA ILE A 51 15.56 -13.65 27.52
C ILE A 51 16.93 -14.15 27.01
N PRO A 52 17.00 -15.00 25.96
CA PRO A 52 18.28 -15.33 25.35
C PRO A 52 18.90 -14.06 24.78
N LEU A 53 20.00 -13.61 25.39
CA LEU A 53 20.88 -12.61 24.81
C LEU A 53 21.29 -13.11 23.42
N ILE A 54 20.76 -12.51 22.36
CA ILE A 54 21.34 -12.63 21.02
C ILE A 54 22.77 -12.11 21.16
N GLN A 55 23.75 -13.00 21.04
CA GLN A 55 25.17 -12.70 21.19
C GLN A 55 25.65 -11.86 20.00
N TRP A 56 25.42 -10.56 20.06
CA TRP A 56 25.88 -9.56 19.10
C TRP A 56 27.42 -9.55 18.90
N GLN A 57 28.18 -10.07 19.86
CA GLN A 57 29.64 -10.13 19.78
C GLN A 57 30.19 -11.14 18.76
N GLN A 58 29.36 -12.04 18.21
CA GLN A 58 29.79 -13.03 17.19
C GLN A 58 29.58 -12.58 15.75
N LEU A 59 28.99 -11.40 15.50
CA LEU A 59 28.84 -10.80 14.17
C LEU A 59 29.90 -9.72 13.85
N GLN A 60 30.89 -9.53 14.75
CA GLN A 60 32.07 -8.72 14.46
C GLN A 60 33.12 -9.56 13.72
N GLY A 61 32.86 -9.83 12.44
CA GLY A 61 33.89 -10.28 11.49
C GLY A 61 33.91 -9.33 10.31
N ASP A 62 35.01 -8.59 10.13
CA ASP A 62 35.47 -7.75 9.00
C ASP A 62 34.50 -6.83 8.23
N ASP A 63 33.19 -6.86 8.48
CA ASP A 63 32.15 -6.06 7.80
C ASP A 63 31.57 -4.97 8.72
N ALA A 64 32.43 -4.26 9.47
CA ALA A 64 32.00 -2.99 10.06
C ALA A 64 31.59 -2.04 8.90
N PRO A 65 30.38 -1.47 8.89
CA PRO A 65 29.94 -0.63 7.78
C PRO A 65 30.85 0.59 7.69
N GLN A 66 31.78 0.57 6.73
CA GLN A 66 32.44 1.78 6.27
C GLN A 66 31.39 2.61 5.56
N ILE A 67 30.91 3.66 6.22
CA ILE A 67 30.10 4.67 5.55
C ILE A 67 31.06 5.38 4.58
N SER A 68 31.06 5.01 3.31
CA SER A 68 31.68 5.83 2.27
C SER A 68 30.71 6.98 1.96
N VAL A 69 30.80 8.05 2.76
CA VAL A 69 29.97 9.28 2.75
C VAL A 69 30.13 10.11 1.45
N GLY A 70 30.16 9.50 0.26
CA GLY A 70 30.39 10.28 -0.96
C GLY A 70 30.00 9.65 -2.29
N SER A 71 30.01 8.33 -2.47
CA SER A 71 29.54 7.72 -3.74
C SER A 71 28.08 7.30 -3.72
N TYR A 72 27.57 6.86 -2.56
CA TYR A 72 26.16 6.44 -2.40
C TYR A 72 25.18 7.62 -2.49
N ASP A 73 25.55 8.77 -1.93
CA ASP A 73 24.68 9.96 -1.96
C ASP A 73 24.48 10.50 -3.39
N ILE A 74 25.52 10.45 -4.24
CA ILE A 74 25.43 10.88 -5.64
C ILE A 74 24.48 9.99 -6.44
N ALA A 75 24.54 8.67 -6.25
CA ALA A 75 23.67 7.72 -6.95
C ALA A 75 22.19 7.90 -6.58
N ILE A 76 21.90 8.13 -5.28
CA ILE A 76 20.56 8.44 -4.79
C ILE A 76 20.07 9.77 -5.38
N GLU A 77 20.89 10.82 -5.37
CA GLU A 77 20.52 12.12 -5.94
C GLU A 77 20.17 12.03 -7.42
N GLU A 78 20.95 11.27 -8.21
CA GLU A 78 20.68 11.07 -9.63
C GLU A 78 19.40 10.26 -9.86
N ALA A 79 19.17 9.20 -9.09
CA ALA A 79 17.93 8.42 -9.15
C ALA A 79 16.71 9.29 -8.80
N VAL A 80 16.79 10.08 -7.73
CA VAL A 80 15.74 11.03 -7.35
C VAL A 80 15.47 12.03 -8.49
N LYS A 81 16.50 12.57 -9.16
CA LYS A 81 16.32 13.46 -10.32
C LYS A 81 15.58 12.78 -11.48
N ARG A 82 15.89 11.51 -11.76
CA ARG A 82 15.21 10.75 -12.83
C ARG A 82 13.74 10.49 -12.48
N VAL A 83 13.44 10.08 -11.24
CA VAL A 83 12.05 9.89 -10.79
C VAL A 83 11.27 11.21 -10.79
N LYS A 84 11.86 12.34 -10.37
CA LYS A 84 11.24 13.66 -10.50
C LYS A 84 10.93 14.01 -11.96
N SER A 85 11.84 13.69 -12.87
CA SER A 85 11.60 13.89 -14.29
C SER A 85 10.42 13.06 -14.81
N ILE A 86 10.22 11.82 -14.31
CA ILE A 86 9.04 11.01 -14.65
C ILE A 86 7.77 11.73 -14.17
N LEU A 87 7.71 12.09 -12.89
CA LEU A 87 6.53 12.70 -12.27
C LEU A 87 6.10 14.02 -12.93
N ARG A 88 7.06 14.87 -13.30
CA ARG A 88 6.77 16.17 -13.96
C ARG A 88 6.28 16.04 -15.40
N ASN A 89 6.50 14.88 -16.03
CA ASN A 89 6.15 14.64 -17.44
C ASN A 89 4.98 13.65 -17.59
N LEU A 90 4.28 13.33 -16.50
CA LEU A 90 3.05 12.54 -16.57
C LEU A 90 2.00 13.23 -17.45
N SER A 91 1.23 12.43 -18.18
CA SER A 91 0.22 12.92 -19.11
C SER A 91 -0.96 11.95 -19.18
N ASP A 92 -1.26 11.42 -20.37
CA ASP A 92 -2.39 10.51 -20.60
C ASP A 92 -2.09 9.04 -20.22
N GLY A 93 -0.90 8.75 -19.70
CA GLY A 93 -0.43 7.43 -19.32
C GLY A 93 0.77 6.93 -20.14
N GLU A 94 1.76 6.33 -19.46
CA GLU A 94 2.77 5.49 -20.08
C GLU A 94 2.37 4.02 -19.91
N ILE A 95 1.88 3.44 -21.01
CA ILE A 95 1.30 2.10 -21.07
C ILE A 95 1.81 1.38 -22.33
N THR A 96 2.08 0.09 -22.22
CA THR A 96 2.55 -0.71 -23.35
C THR A 96 1.48 -0.90 -24.43
N ILE A 97 1.93 -1.06 -25.68
CA ILE A 97 1.06 -1.23 -26.84
C ILE A 97 0.36 -2.59 -26.82
N SER A 98 -0.92 -2.60 -27.21
CA SER A 98 -1.71 -3.80 -27.46
C SER A 98 -1.66 -4.12 -28.96
N ALA A 99 -1.16 -5.30 -29.32
CA ALA A 99 -1.13 -5.71 -30.72
C ALA A 99 -2.55 -5.98 -31.24
N TYR A 100 -3.43 -6.53 -30.39
CA TYR A 100 -4.85 -6.72 -30.67
C TYR A 100 -5.56 -5.40 -31.03
N ASP A 101 -5.43 -4.37 -30.19
CA ASP A 101 -6.09 -3.09 -30.43
C ASP A 101 -5.48 -2.36 -31.64
N THR A 102 -4.16 -2.45 -31.80
CA THR A 102 -3.47 -1.88 -32.98
C THR A 102 -3.95 -2.53 -34.27
N ALA A 103 -4.21 -3.85 -34.26
CA ALA A 103 -4.78 -4.55 -35.41
C ALA A 103 -6.21 -4.07 -35.75
N TRP A 104 -7.06 -3.82 -34.75
CA TRP A 104 -8.37 -3.21 -34.98
C TRP A 104 -8.29 -1.81 -35.58
N VAL A 105 -7.35 -0.98 -35.12
CA VAL A 105 -7.11 0.34 -35.73
C VAL A 105 -6.59 0.20 -37.16
N ALA A 106 -5.73 -0.76 -37.41
CA ALA A 106 -5.16 -1.03 -38.74
C ALA A 106 -6.21 -1.50 -39.75
N LEU A 107 -7.31 -2.11 -39.32
CA LEU A 107 -8.42 -2.55 -40.19
C LEU A 107 -9.28 -1.40 -40.74
N ILE A 108 -9.12 -0.17 -40.24
CA ILE A 108 -9.95 0.96 -40.65
C ILE A 108 -9.61 1.36 -42.09
N ASP A 109 -10.61 1.34 -42.96
CA ASP A 109 -10.53 1.86 -44.32
C ASP A 109 -10.65 3.40 -44.35
N ALA A 110 -9.74 4.07 -45.07
CA ALA A 110 -9.77 5.51 -45.30
C ALA A 110 -10.96 5.96 -46.18
N GLY A 111 -11.60 5.02 -46.88
CA GLY A 111 -12.69 5.24 -47.83
C GLY A 111 -12.27 5.09 -49.29
N ASP A 112 -11.02 4.70 -49.54
CA ASP A 112 -10.42 4.50 -50.85
C ASP A 112 -9.71 3.14 -50.96
N GLU A 113 -10.14 2.16 -50.14
CA GLU A 113 -9.55 0.82 -50.07
C GLU A 113 -8.09 0.83 -49.60
N THR A 114 -7.72 1.82 -48.77
CA THR A 114 -6.42 1.89 -48.11
C THR A 114 -6.56 2.02 -46.59
N PRO A 115 -5.55 1.60 -45.80
CA PRO A 115 -5.59 1.78 -44.36
C PRO A 115 -5.63 3.27 -43.97
N ALA A 116 -6.63 3.69 -43.19
CA ALA A 116 -6.71 5.04 -42.62
C ALA A 116 -5.54 5.37 -41.69
N PHE A 117 -4.92 4.34 -41.11
CA PHE A 117 -3.76 4.44 -40.22
C PHE A 117 -2.61 3.54 -40.70
N PRO A 118 -1.87 3.93 -41.76
CA PRO A 118 -0.76 3.12 -42.30
C PRO A 118 0.35 2.86 -41.26
N SER A 119 0.52 3.77 -40.30
CA SER A 119 1.47 3.60 -39.19
C SER A 119 1.11 2.44 -38.27
N ALA A 120 -0.17 2.12 -38.09
CA ALA A 120 -0.61 0.96 -37.30
C ALA A 120 -0.24 -0.35 -38.01
N VAL A 121 -0.49 -0.44 -39.32
CA VAL A 121 -0.06 -1.59 -40.14
C VAL A 121 1.45 -1.79 -40.07
N LYS A 122 2.22 -0.69 -40.18
CA LYS A 122 3.68 -0.72 -40.08
C LYS A 122 4.16 -1.15 -38.68
N TRP A 123 3.47 -0.70 -37.62
CA TRP A 123 3.79 -1.13 -36.26
C TRP A 123 3.63 -2.64 -36.12
N ILE A 124 2.53 -3.23 -36.62
CA ILE A 124 2.30 -4.68 -36.57
C ILE A 124 3.44 -5.43 -37.26
N ALA A 125 3.79 -5.02 -38.49
CA ALA A 125 4.84 -5.68 -39.27
C ALA A 125 6.23 -5.65 -38.60
N ASN A 126 6.52 -4.60 -37.83
CA ASN A 126 7.82 -4.38 -37.20
C ASN A 126 7.93 -4.98 -35.79
N ASN A 127 6.82 -5.39 -35.17
CA ASN A 127 6.79 -5.85 -33.77
C ASN A 127 6.34 -7.31 -33.62
N GLN A 128 6.47 -8.13 -34.67
CA GLN A 128 6.32 -9.58 -34.54
C GLN A 128 7.46 -10.14 -33.69
N LEU A 129 7.14 -10.95 -32.69
CA LEU A 129 8.10 -11.58 -31.79
C LEU A 129 8.94 -12.64 -32.51
N SER A 130 10.05 -13.06 -31.89
CA SER A 130 10.97 -14.05 -32.45
C SER A 130 10.33 -15.43 -32.65
N ASP A 131 9.32 -15.77 -31.85
CA ASP A 131 8.52 -17.00 -31.97
C ASP A 131 7.39 -16.88 -32.99
N SER A 132 7.35 -15.79 -33.76
CA SER A 132 6.33 -15.48 -34.78
C SER A 132 4.96 -15.03 -34.24
N SER A 133 4.79 -14.89 -32.93
CA SER A 133 3.58 -14.35 -32.32
C SER A 133 3.61 -12.83 -32.14
N TRP A 134 2.52 -12.27 -31.64
CA TRP A 134 2.46 -10.93 -31.05
C TRP A 134 1.90 -11.03 -29.62
N GLY A 135 2.26 -10.11 -28.73
CA GLY A 135 1.82 -10.08 -27.33
C GLY A 135 2.91 -9.57 -26.39
N ASP A 136 2.78 -9.82 -25.08
CA ASP A 136 3.85 -9.49 -24.11
C ASP A 136 5.08 -10.38 -24.34
N ALA A 137 6.25 -9.75 -24.47
CA ALA A 137 7.50 -10.44 -24.79
C ALA A 137 8.14 -11.14 -23.58
N HIS A 138 7.79 -10.73 -22.36
CA HIS A 138 8.45 -11.17 -21.13
C HIS A 138 7.59 -12.15 -20.32
N LEU A 139 6.27 -12.11 -20.48
CA LEU A 139 5.34 -13.09 -19.93
C LEU A 139 4.58 -13.79 -21.07
N PHE A 140 4.73 -15.11 -21.16
CA PHE A 140 4.03 -15.92 -22.14
C PHE A 140 2.68 -16.39 -21.58
N SER A 141 1.59 -16.05 -22.26
CA SER A 141 0.26 -16.61 -22.04
C SER A 141 -0.36 -17.02 -23.38
N TYR A 142 -0.92 -18.22 -23.51
CA TYR A 142 -1.53 -18.65 -24.77
C TYR A 142 -2.73 -17.78 -25.15
N HIS A 143 -3.58 -17.42 -24.18
CA HIS A 143 -4.67 -16.49 -24.38
C HIS A 143 -4.17 -15.17 -24.99
N ASP A 144 -3.16 -14.55 -24.38
CA ASP A 144 -2.58 -13.30 -24.88
C ASP A 144 -1.96 -13.47 -26.27
N ARG A 145 -1.09 -14.48 -26.46
CA ARG A 145 -0.39 -14.68 -27.73
C ARG A 145 -1.33 -15.01 -28.88
N LEU A 146 -2.34 -15.85 -28.65
CA LEU A 146 -3.25 -16.30 -29.71
C LEU A 146 -4.18 -15.17 -30.17
N ILE A 147 -4.75 -14.39 -29.24
CA ILE A 147 -5.66 -13.29 -29.62
C ILE A 147 -4.92 -12.16 -30.33
N ASN A 148 -3.74 -11.77 -29.83
CA ASN A 148 -2.90 -10.75 -30.47
C ASN A 148 -2.44 -11.20 -31.87
N THR A 149 -1.96 -12.44 -31.99
CA THR A 149 -1.45 -12.98 -33.26
C THR A 149 -2.56 -13.09 -34.30
N LEU A 150 -3.73 -13.63 -33.92
CA LEU A 150 -4.85 -13.75 -34.85
C LEU A 150 -5.30 -12.37 -35.35
N ALA A 151 -5.34 -11.36 -34.47
CA ALA A 151 -5.78 -10.02 -34.86
C ALA A 151 -4.80 -9.38 -35.85
N CYS A 152 -3.50 -9.49 -35.58
CA CYS A 152 -2.45 -8.99 -36.47
C CYS A 152 -2.49 -9.68 -37.84
N VAL A 153 -2.65 -11.00 -37.87
CA VAL A 153 -2.77 -11.76 -39.12
C VAL A 153 -4.01 -11.32 -39.91
N VAL A 154 -5.17 -11.16 -39.24
CA VAL A 154 -6.39 -10.65 -39.88
C VAL A 154 -6.14 -9.28 -40.50
N ALA A 155 -5.60 -8.32 -39.74
CA ALA A 155 -5.35 -6.98 -40.23
C ALA A 155 -4.40 -6.93 -41.44
N LEU A 156 -3.28 -7.64 -41.38
CA LEU A 156 -2.31 -7.67 -42.48
C LEU A 156 -2.88 -8.37 -43.73
N THR A 157 -3.66 -9.44 -43.53
CA THR A 157 -4.29 -10.19 -44.63
C THR A 157 -5.38 -9.39 -45.32
N SER A 158 -6.21 -8.66 -44.56
CA SER A 158 -7.26 -7.79 -45.11
C SER A 158 -6.73 -6.74 -46.09
N TRP A 159 -5.48 -6.29 -45.92
CA TRP A 159 -4.83 -5.34 -46.82
C TRP A 159 -3.90 -5.99 -47.85
N ASN A 160 -3.72 -7.32 -47.82
CA ASN A 160 -2.74 -8.04 -48.63
C ASN A 160 -1.31 -7.47 -48.49
N LEU A 161 -0.91 -7.11 -47.27
CA LEU A 161 0.39 -6.54 -46.95
C LEU A 161 1.20 -7.48 -46.03
N PHE A 162 2.53 -7.40 -46.12
CA PHE A 162 3.47 -8.15 -45.26
C PHE A 162 3.19 -9.68 -45.18
N PRO A 163 3.10 -10.38 -46.33
CA PRO A 163 2.69 -11.79 -46.37
C PRO A 163 3.63 -12.74 -45.60
N HIS A 164 4.91 -12.36 -45.46
CA HIS A 164 5.89 -13.12 -44.68
C HIS A 164 5.53 -13.17 -43.18
N GLN A 165 5.21 -12.01 -42.61
CA GLN A 165 4.76 -11.89 -41.22
C GLN A 165 3.42 -12.61 -41.01
N CYS A 166 2.48 -12.49 -41.95
CA CYS A 166 1.21 -13.23 -41.91
C CYS A 166 1.44 -14.73 -41.85
N HIS A 167 2.25 -15.28 -42.76
CA HIS A 167 2.51 -16.71 -42.83
C HIS A 167 3.10 -17.24 -41.52
N LYS A 168 4.09 -16.52 -40.98
CA LYS A 168 4.69 -16.80 -39.67
C LYS A 168 3.66 -16.82 -38.52
N GLY A 169 2.79 -15.81 -38.46
CA GLY A 169 1.73 -15.75 -37.45
C GLY A 169 0.71 -16.88 -37.56
N ILE A 170 0.33 -17.25 -38.79
CA ILE A 170 -0.56 -18.39 -39.06
C ILE A 170 0.07 -19.70 -38.58
N MET A 171 1.38 -19.91 -38.83
CA MET A 171 2.10 -21.09 -38.34
C MET A 171 2.11 -21.14 -36.82
N PHE A 172 2.47 -20.03 -36.15
CA PHE A 172 2.40 -19.96 -34.68
C PHE A 172 1.01 -20.30 -34.15
N PHE A 173 -0.05 -19.72 -34.74
CA PHE A 173 -1.42 -19.98 -34.31
C PHE A 173 -1.79 -21.46 -34.45
N ARG A 174 -1.48 -22.10 -35.59
CA ARG A 174 -1.75 -23.52 -35.82
C ARG A 174 -1.04 -24.43 -34.83
N GLU A 175 0.22 -24.14 -34.53
CA GLU A 175 1.04 -24.95 -33.62
C GLU A 175 0.63 -24.84 -32.16
N ASN A 176 -0.02 -23.73 -31.77
CA ASN A 176 -0.28 -23.42 -30.36
C ASN A 176 -1.76 -23.38 -29.97
N ILE A 177 -2.70 -23.31 -30.92
CA ILE A 177 -4.14 -23.24 -30.57
C ILE A 177 -4.61 -24.43 -29.74
N GLY A 178 -4.07 -25.63 -29.97
CA GLY A 178 -4.42 -26.83 -29.20
C GLY A 178 -4.02 -26.72 -27.72
N LYS A 179 -2.99 -25.95 -27.39
CA LYS A 179 -2.46 -25.82 -26.03
C LYS A 179 -3.25 -24.85 -25.16
N LEU A 180 -4.21 -24.14 -25.76
CA LEU A 180 -5.11 -23.26 -25.01
C LEU A 180 -5.97 -24.03 -23.99
N GLU A 181 -6.20 -25.33 -24.21
CA GLU A 181 -6.92 -26.18 -23.26
C GLU A 181 -6.13 -26.50 -21.98
N GLU A 182 -4.81 -26.31 -22.02
CA GLU A 182 -3.90 -26.55 -20.90
C GLU A 182 -3.70 -25.30 -20.03
N GLU A 183 -4.14 -24.13 -20.50
CA GLU A 183 -3.96 -22.86 -19.79
C GLU A 183 -5.10 -22.59 -18.83
N ASP A 184 -4.76 -22.04 -17.66
CA ASP A 184 -5.75 -21.66 -16.65
C ASP A 184 -6.62 -20.48 -17.14
N ASP A 185 -7.93 -20.59 -16.92
CA ASP A 185 -8.91 -19.55 -17.20
C ASP A 185 -8.80 -18.36 -16.22
N GLU A 186 -8.05 -18.50 -15.11
CA GLU A 186 -7.94 -17.50 -14.04
C GLU A 186 -7.43 -16.13 -14.54
N HIS A 187 -6.36 -16.13 -15.34
CA HIS A 187 -5.75 -14.92 -15.92
C HIS A 187 -6.21 -14.64 -17.36
N MET A 188 -7.30 -15.25 -17.79
CA MET A 188 -7.84 -15.03 -19.14
C MET A 188 -8.17 -13.53 -19.37
N PRO A 189 -7.71 -12.93 -20.49
CA PRO A 189 -7.93 -11.53 -20.80
C PRO A 189 -9.41 -11.11 -20.84
N ILE A 190 -9.66 -9.81 -20.60
CA ILE A 190 -10.99 -9.21 -20.58
C ILE A 190 -11.71 -9.47 -21.89
N GLY A 191 -12.87 -10.12 -21.79
CA GLY A 191 -13.75 -10.33 -22.93
C GLY A 191 -13.21 -11.36 -23.94
N PHE A 192 -12.14 -12.10 -23.63
CA PHE A 192 -11.55 -13.09 -24.54
C PHE A 192 -12.60 -14.05 -25.14
N GLU A 193 -13.47 -14.62 -24.29
CA GLU A 193 -14.54 -15.54 -24.71
C GLU A 193 -15.54 -14.94 -25.71
N VAL A 194 -15.59 -13.61 -25.86
CA VAL A 194 -16.47 -12.93 -26.82
C VAL A 194 -15.67 -12.39 -28.01
N ALA A 195 -14.52 -11.78 -27.74
CA ALA A 195 -13.63 -11.19 -28.73
C ALA A 195 -12.97 -12.24 -29.63
N PHE A 196 -12.43 -13.32 -29.05
CA PHE A 196 -11.65 -14.31 -29.77
C PHE A 196 -12.48 -15.08 -30.82
N PRO A 197 -13.69 -15.60 -30.52
CA PRO A 197 -14.51 -16.25 -31.55
C PRO A 197 -15.05 -15.26 -32.59
N SER A 198 -15.28 -14.00 -32.21
CA SER A 198 -15.70 -12.98 -33.19
C SER A 198 -14.61 -12.72 -34.21
N LEU A 199 -13.35 -12.68 -33.76
CA LEU A 199 -12.19 -12.52 -34.61
C LEU A 199 -11.94 -13.75 -35.50
N LEU A 200 -12.19 -14.96 -34.99
CA LEU A 200 -12.16 -16.19 -35.80
C LEU A 200 -13.18 -16.17 -36.95
N GLU A 201 -14.38 -15.63 -36.73
CA GLU A 201 -15.36 -15.48 -37.81
C GLU A 201 -14.90 -14.48 -38.88
N ILE A 202 -14.23 -13.40 -38.48
CA ILE A 202 -13.61 -12.46 -39.44
C ILE A 202 -12.52 -13.18 -40.24
N ALA A 203 -11.63 -13.91 -39.57
CA ALA A 203 -10.56 -14.68 -40.21
C ALA A 203 -11.11 -15.70 -41.22
N ARG A 204 -12.20 -16.38 -40.87
CA ARG A 204 -12.91 -17.33 -41.74
C ARG A 204 -13.46 -16.63 -42.98
N GLY A 205 -14.04 -15.45 -42.81
CA GLY A 205 -14.62 -14.64 -43.89
C GLY A 205 -13.60 -14.18 -44.95
N ILE A 206 -12.31 -14.05 -44.58
CA ILE A 206 -11.22 -13.67 -45.49
C ILE A 206 -10.29 -14.85 -45.86
N ASN A 207 -10.75 -16.09 -45.64
CA ASN A 207 -10.07 -17.32 -46.03
C ASN A 207 -8.67 -17.52 -45.40
N ILE A 208 -8.47 -17.07 -44.16
CA ILE A 208 -7.26 -17.44 -43.40
C ILE A 208 -7.38 -18.90 -42.98
N ASP A 209 -6.41 -19.73 -43.35
CA ASP A 209 -6.40 -21.15 -43.02
C ASP A 209 -5.83 -21.37 -41.60
N VAL A 210 -6.71 -21.56 -40.63
CA VAL A 210 -6.41 -21.92 -39.23
C VAL A 210 -7.33 -23.05 -38.77
N PRO A 211 -7.01 -23.76 -37.66
CA PRO A 211 -7.75 -24.96 -37.25
C PRO A 211 -9.10 -24.62 -36.62
N TYR A 212 -10.08 -24.18 -37.42
CA TYR A 212 -11.41 -23.75 -36.94
C TYR A 212 -12.19 -24.84 -36.20
N ASP A 213 -11.91 -26.11 -36.50
CA ASP A 213 -12.57 -27.26 -35.89
C ASP A 213 -11.83 -27.79 -34.65
N SER A 214 -10.80 -27.08 -34.18
CA SER A 214 -10.06 -27.43 -32.97
C SER A 214 -11.02 -27.62 -31.78
N PRO A 215 -10.88 -28.69 -30.97
CA PRO A 215 -11.79 -28.98 -29.86
C PRO A 215 -11.97 -27.81 -28.89
N VAL A 216 -10.88 -27.12 -28.53
CA VAL A 216 -10.91 -25.98 -27.61
C VAL A 216 -11.80 -24.83 -28.12
N LEU A 217 -11.88 -24.64 -29.43
CA LEU A 217 -12.71 -23.57 -30.01
C LEU A 217 -14.19 -23.86 -29.81
N LYS A 218 -14.63 -25.13 -29.87
CA LYS A 218 -16.05 -25.49 -29.67
C LYS A 218 -16.56 -25.01 -28.31
N ASP A 219 -15.75 -25.17 -27.26
CA ASP A 219 -16.09 -24.69 -25.92
C ASP A 219 -16.15 -23.16 -25.87
N ILE A 220 -15.18 -22.47 -26.47
CA ILE A 220 -15.15 -21.00 -26.47
C ILE A 220 -16.36 -20.41 -27.23
N TYR A 221 -16.79 -21.00 -28.35
CA TYR A 221 -18.02 -20.57 -29.03
C TYR A 221 -19.27 -20.81 -28.16
N ALA A 222 -19.33 -21.91 -27.40
CA ALA A 222 -20.43 -22.15 -26.46
C ALA A 222 -20.43 -21.12 -25.31
N LYS A 223 -19.25 -20.83 -24.74
CA LYS A 223 -19.04 -19.77 -23.73
C LYS A 223 -19.47 -18.40 -24.26
N LYS A 224 -19.16 -18.07 -25.53
CA LYS A 224 -19.60 -16.84 -26.20
C LYS A 224 -21.12 -16.70 -26.22
N GLU A 225 -21.83 -17.70 -26.74
CA GLU A 225 -23.30 -17.63 -26.86
C GLU A 225 -23.98 -17.54 -25.49
N LEU A 226 -23.47 -18.29 -24.49
CA LEU A 226 -23.93 -18.18 -23.11
C LEU A 226 -23.69 -16.77 -22.53
N LYS A 227 -22.55 -16.13 -22.83
CA LYS A 227 -22.29 -14.76 -22.39
C LYS A 227 -23.18 -13.75 -23.11
N LEU A 228 -23.33 -13.85 -24.43
CA LEU A 228 -24.16 -12.93 -25.22
C LEU A 228 -25.64 -12.96 -24.79
N THR A 229 -26.16 -14.12 -24.37
CA THR A 229 -27.53 -14.23 -23.83
C THR A 229 -27.69 -13.63 -22.43
N ARG A 230 -26.61 -13.57 -21.65
CA ARG A 230 -26.59 -12.92 -20.31
C ARG A 230 -26.38 -11.42 -20.38
N ILE A 231 -25.87 -10.89 -21.50
CA ILE A 231 -25.68 -9.45 -21.68
C ILE A 231 -27.06 -8.77 -21.75
N PRO A 232 -27.37 -7.84 -20.83
CA PRO A 232 -28.62 -7.11 -20.89
C PRO A 232 -28.54 -6.04 -22.00
N LYS A 233 -28.74 -6.45 -23.26
CA LYS A 233 -28.62 -5.56 -24.44
C LYS A 233 -29.44 -4.28 -24.29
N GLU A 234 -30.63 -4.37 -23.72
CA GLU A 234 -31.49 -3.20 -23.44
C GLU A 234 -30.85 -2.18 -22.48
N ILE A 235 -30.11 -2.65 -21.48
CA ILE A 235 -29.41 -1.79 -20.51
C ILE A 235 -28.18 -1.18 -21.17
N MET A 236 -27.41 -1.98 -21.93
CA MET A 236 -26.20 -1.54 -22.62
C MET A 236 -26.43 -0.37 -23.59
N HIS A 237 -27.62 -0.27 -24.19
CA HIS A 237 -27.97 0.83 -25.10
C HIS A 237 -28.61 2.05 -24.39
N LYS A 238 -28.82 1.99 -23.07
CA LYS A 238 -29.47 3.06 -22.29
C LYS A 238 -28.55 3.74 -21.31
N ILE A 239 -27.63 2.99 -20.71
CA ILE A 239 -26.69 3.52 -19.71
C ILE A 239 -25.26 3.07 -20.01
N PRO A 240 -24.25 3.88 -19.67
CA PRO A 240 -22.85 3.46 -19.77
C PRO A 240 -22.56 2.27 -18.88
N THR A 241 -21.92 1.24 -19.44
CA THR A 241 -21.49 0.02 -18.71
C THR A 241 -20.13 -0.43 -19.24
N THR A 242 -19.45 -1.34 -18.53
CA THR A 242 -18.16 -1.92 -18.97
C THR A 242 -18.25 -2.63 -20.32
N LEU A 243 -19.44 -3.02 -20.77
CA LEU A 243 -19.67 -3.63 -22.08
C LEU A 243 -19.29 -2.72 -23.25
N LEU A 244 -19.33 -1.39 -23.07
CA LEU A 244 -18.87 -0.43 -24.07
C LEU A 244 -17.37 -0.59 -24.37
N HIS A 245 -16.61 -1.20 -23.46
CA HIS A 245 -15.20 -1.48 -23.68
C HIS A 245 -14.97 -2.60 -24.70
N SER A 246 -15.96 -3.45 -25.04
CA SER A 246 -15.76 -4.65 -25.86
C SER A 246 -16.81 -4.81 -26.99
N LEU A 247 -17.20 -3.71 -27.65
CA LEU A 247 -18.24 -3.73 -28.68
C LEU A 247 -17.85 -4.54 -29.92
N GLU A 248 -16.56 -4.66 -30.22
CA GLU A 248 -16.01 -5.35 -31.38
C GLU A 248 -16.32 -6.87 -31.40
N GLY A 249 -16.66 -7.44 -30.25
CA GLY A 249 -17.08 -8.84 -30.13
C GLY A 249 -18.59 -9.05 -30.20
N MET A 250 -19.39 -7.99 -30.34
CA MET A 250 -20.85 -8.04 -30.25
C MET A 250 -21.55 -7.95 -31.61
N ARG A 251 -22.77 -8.47 -31.67
CA ARG A 251 -23.64 -8.46 -32.86
C ARG A 251 -24.96 -7.75 -32.57
N ASP A 252 -25.58 -7.25 -33.64
CA ASP A 252 -26.91 -6.60 -33.63
C ASP A 252 -26.96 -5.38 -32.71
N LEU A 253 -26.02 -4.46 -32.90
CA LEU A 253 -25.90 -3.23 -32.13
C LEU A 253 -26.73 -2.09 -32.75
N ASP A 254 -27.40 -1.31 -31.89
CA ASP A 254 -28.10 -0.09 -32.27
C ASP A 254 -27.17 1.12 -32.06
N TRP A 255 -26.47 1.49 -33.13
CA TRP A 255 -25.46 2.56 -33.11
C TRP A 255 -26.04 3.93 -32.80
N GLU A 256 -27.31 4.20 -33.15
CA GLU A 256 -27.95 5.47 -32.83
C GLU A 256 -28.06 5.67 -31.32
N LYS A 257 -28.33 4.58 -30.58
CA LYS A 257 -28.35 4.59 -29.12
C LYS A 257 -26.94 4.59 -28.53
N LEU A 258 -26.03 3.75 -29.04
CA LEU A 258 -24.67 3.64 -28.50
C LEU A 258 -23.87 4.96 -28.62
N LEU A 259 -24.01 5.70 -29.73
CA LEU A 259 -23.32 6.98 -29.89
C LEU A 259 -23.72 8.03 -28.83
N LYS A 260 -24.89 7.89 -28.19
CA LYS A 260 -25.32 8.74 -27.06
C LYS A 260 -24.57 8.42 -25.76
N LEU A 261 -23.88 7.29 -25.70
CA LEU A 261 -23.08 6.81 -24.57
C LEU A 261 -21.57 6.97 -24.78
N GLN A 262 -21.15 7.56 -25.90
CA GLN A 262 -19.75 7.84 -26.22
C GLN A 262 -19.11 8.73 -25.14
N CYS A 263 -17.85 8.44 -24.79
CA CYS A 263 -17.07 9.27 -23.89
C CYS A 263 -16.80 10.65 -24.49
N GLN A 264 -16.49 11.62 -23.63
CA GLN A 264 -16.26 13.01 -24.05
C GLN A 264 -15.05 13.16 -24.99
N ASP A 265 -14.07 12.27 -24.88
CA ASP A 265 -12.89 12.21 -25.75
C ASP A 265 -13.15 11.57 -27.12
N GLY A 266 -14.35 11.01 -27.33
CA GLY A 266 -14.76 10.32 -28.55
C GLY A 266 -14.62 8.80 -28.50
N SER A 267 -14.09 8.24 -27.40
CA SER A 267 -13.94 6.79 -27.25
C SER A 267 -15.23 6.09 -26.83
N PHE A 268 -15.26 4.77 -27.02
CA PHE A 268 -16.17 3.87 -26.32
C PHE A 268 -15.44 3.24 -25.14
N LEU A 269 -15.72 3.76 -23.94
CA LEU A 269 -15.10 3.41 -22.66
C LEU A 269 -13.58 3.23 -22.75
N PHE A 270 -12.90 4.19 -23.39
CA PHE A 270 -11.45 4.28 -23.45
C PHE A 270 -10.76 3.09 -24.14
N SER A 271 -11.48 2.26 -24.91
CA SER A 271 -10.89 1.16 -25.68
C SER A 271 -10.66 1.56 -27.14
N PRO A 272 -9.41 1.49 -27.64
CA PRO A 272 -9.13 1.72 -29.06
C PRO A 272 -9.78 0.71 -29.99
N SER A 273 -9.78 -0.60 -29.70
CA SER A 273 -10.47 -1.59 -30.54
C SER A 273 -11.98 -1.39 -30.60
N SER A 274 -12.64 -1.14 -29.47
CA SER A 274 -14.09 -0.87 -29.44
C SER A 274 -14.44 0.39 -30.24
N THR A 275 -13.61 1.43 -30.11
CA THR A 275 -13.77 2.70 -30.84
C THR A 275 -13.48 2.56 -32.33
N ALA A 276 -12.47 1.75 -32.71
CA ALA A 276 -12.16 1.41 -34.09
C ALA A 276 -13.32 0.68 -34.76
N PHE A 277 -13.88 -0.32 -34.09
CA PHE A 277 -15.07 -1.02 -34.56
C PHE A 277 -16.26 -0.07 -34.70
N ALA A 278 -16.54 0.77 -33.70
CA ALA A 278 -17.60 1.77 -33.80
C ALA A 278 -17.40 2.73 -34.97
N PHE A 279 -16.17 3.18 -35.24
CA PHE A 279 -15.86 4.03 -36.38
C PHE A 279 -16.13 3.32 -37.71
N MET A 280 -15.75 2.05 -37.86
CA MET A 280 -16.02 1.28 -39.09
C MET A 280 -17.53 1.20 -39.39
N GLN A 281 -18.37 1.13 -38.35
CA GLN A 281 -19.82 1.02 -38.49
C GLN A 281 -20.54 2.36 -38.68
N THR A 282 -19.99 3.46 -38.16
CA THR A 282 -20.71 4.75 -38.05
C THR A 282 -20.05 5.89 -38.80
N ARG A 283 -18.76 5.79 -39.10
CA ARG A 283 -17.89 6.87 -39.59
C ARG A 283 -17.91 8.12 -38.68
N ASP A 284 -18.20 7.95 -37.39
CA ASP A 284 -18.27 9.05 -36.44
C ASP A 284 -16.93 9.80 -36.31
N SER A 285 -16.98 11.12 -36.44
CA SER A 285 -15.79 11.97 -36.44
C SER A 285 -15.05 12.02 -35.09
N LYS A 286 -15.76 11.83 -33.98
CA LYS A 286 -15.14 11.85 -32.64
C LYS A 286 -14.38 10.57 -32.36
N CYS A 287 -14.92 9.41 -32.77
CA CYS A 287 -14.19 8.14 -32.77
C CYS A 287 -12.85 8.28 -33.52
N LEU A 288 -12.88 8.87 -34.71
CA LEU A 288 -11.67 9.10 -35.50
C LEU A 288 -10.69 10.07 -34.83
N GLY A 289 -11.22 11.12 -34.17
CA GLY A 289 -10.42 12.07 -33.39
C GLY A 289 -9.65 11.39 -32.25
N TYR A 290 -10.34 10.55 -31.47
CA TYR A 290 -9.75 9.75 -30.41
C TYR A 290 -8.62 8.84 -30.93
N LEU A 291 -8.90 8.06 -31.99
CA LEU A 291 -7.93 7.12 -32.57
C LEU A 291 -6.69 7.83 -33.14
N ARG A 292 -6.88 8.98 -33.79
CA ARG A 292 -5.75 9.81 -34.27
C ARG A 292 -4.85 10.26 -33.13
N ASN A 293 -5.42 10.65 -32.00
CA ASN A 293 -4.66 11.07 -30.82
C ASN A 293 -3.86 9.89 -30.25
N ALA A 294 -4.48 8.73 -30.06
CA ALA A 294 -3.81 7.53 -29.57
C ALA A 294 -2.66 7.08 -30.50
N VAL A 295 -2.93 6.92 -31.80
CA VAL A 295 -1.92 6.52 -32.80
C VAL A 295 -0.75 7.51 -32.85
N LYS A 296 -1.02 8.81 -32.72
CA LYS A 296 0.00 9.85 -32.69
C LYS A 296 0.87 9.74 -31.44
N ARG A 297 0.26 9.52 -30.27
CA ARG A 297 0.97 9.40 -28.97
C ARG A 297 1.91 8.19 -28.93
N PHE A 298 1.53 7.11 -29.61
CA PHE A 298 2.21 5.82 -29.55
C PHE A 298 2.88 5.42 -30.88
N ASN A 299 3.12 6.39 -31.77
CA ASN A 299 3.89 6.23 -33.00
C ASN A 299 3.44 5.05 -33.88
N GLY A 300 2.13 4.87 -34.04
CA GLY A 300 1.54 3.80 -34.86
C GLY A 300 0.74 2.79 -34.04
N GLY A 301 1.32 2.31 -32.93
CA GLY A 301 0.63 1.42 -32.01
C GLY A 301 -0.48 2.13 -31.23
N VAL A 302 -1.33 1.36 -30.55
CA VAL A 302 -2.23 1.84 -29.49
C VAL A 302 -2.30 0.82 -28.34
N PRO A 303 -2.46 1.26 -27.08
CA PRO A 303 -2.67 0.36 -25.94
C PRO A 303 -4.09 -0.24 -25.95
N ASN A 304 -4.39 -1.14 -25.01
CA ASN A 304 -5.75 -1.70 -24.88
C ASN A 304 -6.75 -0.74 -24.21
N VAL A 305 -6.24 0.23 -23.45
CA VAL A 305 -7.01 1.26 -22.76
C VAL A 305 -6.24 2.59 -22.79
N PHE A 306 -6.93 3.69 -23.12
CA PHE A 306 -6.34 5.03 -23.17
C PHE A 306 -7.39 6.14 -23.08
N PRO A 307 -7.18 7.21 -22.29
CA PRO A 307 -6.05 7.43 -21.39
C PRO A 307 -6.11 6.53 -20.14
N VAL A 308 -5.04 6.55 -19.34
CA VAL A 308 -4.96 5.92 -18.01
C VAL A 308 -4.34 6.90 -17.00
N ASP A 309 -4.65 8.18 -17.17
CA ASP A 309 -4.03 9.29 -16.45
C ASP A 309 -4.31 9.22 -14.95
N LEU A 310 -5.57 9.07 -14.53
CA LEU A 310 -5.88 9.02 -13.09
C LEU A 310 -5.26 7.80 -12.43
N PHE A 311 -5.39 6.63 -13.07
CA PHE A 311 -4.79 5.38 -12.60
C PHE A 311 -3.28 5.53 -12.39
N GLU A 312 -2.55 6.07 -13.37
CA GLU A 312 -1.10 6.24 -13.29
C GLU A 312 -0.69 7.20 -12.16
N HIS A 313 -1.33 8.38 -12.07
CA HIS A 313 -1.02 9.36 -11.02
C HIS A 313 -1.27 8.78 -9.61
N ILE A 314 -2.40 8.09 -9.43
CA ILE A 314 -2.80 7.49 -8.16
C ILE A 314 -1.81 6.39 -7.76
N TRP A 315 -1.49 5.49 -8.68
CA TRP A 315 -0.64 4.35 -8.35
C TRP A 315 0.81 4.75 -8.11
N ILE A 316 1.36 5.69 -8.88
CA ILE A 316 2.72 6.18 -8.63
C ILE A 316 2.86 6.71 -7.21
N VAL A 317 1.92 7.56 -6.78
CA VAL A 317 1.94 8.12 -5.42
C VAL A 317 1.88 7.01 -4.37
N ASP A 318 0.99 6.02 -4.54
CA ASP A 318 0.89 4.90 -3.60
C ASP A 318 2.17 4.07 -3.55
N ARG A 319 2.79 3.75 -4.70
CA ARG A 319 4.04 2.98 -4.75
C ARG A 319 5.18 3.73 -4.06
N LEU A 320 5.36 5.02 -4.35
CA LEU A 320 6.41 5.84 -3.72
C LEU A 320 6.22 5.97 -2.20
N GLN A 321 4.97 6.06 -1.72
CA GLN A 321 4.65 6.09 -0.30
C GLN A 321 4.95 4.76 0.39
N ARG A 322 4.46 3.64 -0.15
CA ARG A 322 4.67 2.31 0.45
C ARG A 322 6.14 1.88 0.40
N LEU A 323 6.86 2.22 -0.68
CA LEU A 323 8.31 2.02 -0.78
C LEU A 323 9.12 2.94 0.15
N GLY A 324 8.48 3.87 0.85
CA GLY A 324 9.12 4.66 1.90
C GLY A 324 10.05 5.77 1.40
N ILE A 325 9.93 6.15 0.12
CA ILE A 325 10.77 7.14 -0.57
C ILE A 325 10.01 8.41 -0.99
N SER A 326 8.71 8.49 -0.71
CA SER A 326 7.85 9.64 -1.06
C SER A 326 8.36 11.01 -0.60
N ARG A 327 9.10 11.09 0.52
CA ARG A 327 9.66 12.36 1.06
C ARG A 327 10.63 13.08 0.11
N TYR A 328 11.20 12.37 -0.86
CA TYR A 328 12.04 13.01 -1.88
C TYR A 328 11.23 13.76 -2.95
N PHE A 329 9.91 13.52 -3.02
CA PHE A 329 9.03 13.88 -4.12
C PHE A 329 7.79 14.66 -3.64
N GLU A 330 7.84 15.36 -2.50
CA GLU A 330 6.67 16.03 -1.91
C GLU A 330 6.01 17.03 -2.87
N GLU A 331 6.80 17.84 -3.58
CA GLU A 331 6.31 18.81 -4.57
C GLU A 331 5.59 18.09 -5.73
N GLU A 332 6.24 17.10 -6.32
CA GLU A 332 5.69 16.36 -7.45
C GLU A 332 4.46 15.51 -7.07
N ILE A 333 4.45 14.91 -5.87
CA ILE A 333 3.28 14.18 -5.35
C ILE A 333 2.11 15.13 -5.14
N LYS A 334 2.36 16.34 -4.63
CA LYS A 334 1.31 17.35 -4.48
C LYS A 334 0.69 17.71 -5.84
N GLU A 335 1.51 17.94 -6.86
CA GLU A 335 1.03 18.21 -8.22
C GLU A 335 0.19 17.05 -8.78
N CYS A 336 0.62 15.80 -8.54
CA CYS A 336 -0.13 14.63 -8.95
C CYS A 336 -1.51 14.56 -8.27
N LEU A 337 -1.57 14.81 -6.96
CA LEU A 337 -2.83 14.78 -6.22
C LEU A 337 -3.73 15.98 -6.53
N ASP A 338 -3.15 17.15 -6.83
CA ASP A 338 -3.92 18.30 -7.35
C ASP A 338 -4.57 17.95 -8.70
N TYR A 339 -3.87 17.20 -9.56
CA TYR A 339 -4.43 16.68 -10.82
C TYR A 339 -5.58 15.70 -10.56
N VAL A 340 -5.38 14.70 -9.69
CA VAL A 340 -6.42 13.71 -9.34
C VAL A 340 -7.64 14.40 -8.74
N HIS A 341 -7.45 15.32 -7.80
CA HIS A 341 -8.54 16.07 -7.16
C HIS A 341 -9.33 16.92 -8.16
N ARG A 342 -8.67 17.49 -9.19
CA ARG A 342 -9.34 18.28 -10.24
C ARG A 342 -10.41 17.47 -10.98
N TYR A 343 -10.21 16.16 -11.13
CA TYR A 343 -11.14 15.26 -11.82
C TYR A 343 -11.95 14.36 -10.87
N TRP A 344 -11.79 14.54 -9.55
CA TRP A 344 -12.60 13.87 -8.55
C TRP A 344 -14.08 14.28 -8.68
N THR A 345 -14.99 13.33 -8.49
CA THR A 345 -16.44 13.59 -8.56
C THR A 345 -17.19 12.94 -7.41
N ASP A 346 -18.42 13.42 -7.13
CA ASP A 346 -19.29 12.84 -6.09
C ASP A 346 -19.75 11.40 -6.39
N LYS A 347 -19.53 10.90 -7.62
CA LYS A 347 -19.82 9.53 -8.03
C LYS A 347 -18.58 8.64 -8.09
N GLY A 348 -17.40 9.21 -7.83
CA GLY A 348 -16.12 8.54 -7.94
C GLY A 348 -15.42 8.85 -9.25
N ILE A 349 -14.42 8.05 -9.54
CA ILE A 349 -13.60 8.15 -10.75
C ILE A 349 -13.40 6.74 -11.34
N CYS A 350 -12.78 6.68 -12.51
CA CYS A 350 -12.13 5.47 -12.99
C CYS A 350 -10.70 5.80 -13.42
N TRP A 351 -10.03 4.86 -14.06
CA TRP A 351 -8.65 5.00 -14.55
C TRP A 351 -8.39 6.22 -15.45
N ALA A 352 -9.43 6.80 -16.05
CA ALA A 352 -9.38 7.92 -16.98
C ALA A 352 -10.22 9.10 -16.50
N ARG A 353 -9.74 10.32 -16.73
CA ARG A 353 -10.52 11.54 -16.48
C ARG A 353 -11.81 11.61 -17.28
N CYS A 354 -12.79 12.37 -16.77
CA CYS A 354 -14.03 12.72 -17.47
C CYS A 354 -14.92 11.52 -17.89
N SER A 355 -14.82 10.41 -17.17
CA SER A 355 -15.66 9.22 -17.42
C SER A 355 -17.07 9.33 -16.86
N HIS A 356 -18.02 8.71 -17.56
CA HIS A 356 -19.37 8.48 -17.06
C HIS A 356 -19.53 7.15 -16.30
N VAL A 357 -18.53 6.27 -16.36
CA VAL A 357 -18.45 5.01 -15.59
C VAL A 357 -17.33 5.13 -14.57
N GLN A 358 -17.61 4.78 -13.32
CA GLN A 358 -16.64 4.79 -12.23
C GLN A 358 -16.36 3.36 -11.79
N ASP A 359 -15.19 3.13 -11.20
CA ASP A 359 -14.85 1.87 -10.56
C ASP A 359 -14.38 2.08 -9.12
N ILE A 360 -14.56 1.04 -8.30
CA ILE A 360 -14.28 1.13 -6.87
C ILE A 360 -12.79 1.16 -6.57
N ASP A 361 -11.94 0.64 -7.46
CA ASP A 361 -10.51 0.49 -7.20
C ASP A 361 -9.83 1.86 -7.26
N ASP A 362 -9.96 2.54 -8.41
CA ASP A 362 -9.47 3.91 -8.60
C ASP A 362 -10.13 4.88 -7.61
N THR A 363 -11.45 4.71 -7.37
CA THR A 363 -12.17 5.55 -6.40
C THR A 363 -11.66 5.37 -4.97
N ALA A 364 -11.45 4.13 -4.51
CA ALA A 364 -10.95 3.84 -3.16
C ALA A 364 -9.51 4.35 -2.98
N MET A 365 -8.69 4.14 -3.99
CA MET A 365 -7.31 4.60 -4.02
C MET A 365 -7.20 6.13 -3.97
N ALA A 366 -7.87 6.84 -4.88
CA ALA A 366 -7.89 8.29 -4.87
C ALA A 366 -8.49 8.84 -3.58
N PHE A 367 -9.61 8.29 -3.10
CA PHE A 367 -10.22 8.71 -1.85
C PHE A 367 -9.21 8.67 -0.69
N ARG A 368 -8.51 7.55 -0.52
CA ARG A 368 -7.52 7.37 0.53
C ARG A 368 -6.37 8.37 0.39
N LEU A 369 -5.77 8.48 -0.79
CA LEU A 369 -4.62 9.36 -1.02
C LEU A 369 -4.99 10.85 -0.87
N LEU A 370 -6.14 11.26 -1.42
CA LEU A 370 -6.64 12.63 -1.28
C LEU A 370 -6.92 12.95 0.20
N ARG A 371 -7.59 12.05 0.93
CA ARG A 371 -7.88 12.25 2.36
C ARG A 371 -6.62 12.32 3.21
N LEU A 372 -5.65 11.42 3.01
CA LEU A 372 -4.35 11.47 3.71
C LEU A 372 -3.60 12.77 3.46
N ASN A 373 -3.83 13.39 2.30
CA ASN A 373 -3.18 14.62 1.88
C ASN A 373 -3.98 15.91 2.17
N GLY A 374 -5.06 15.82 2.97
CA GLY A 374 -5.81 16.98 3.45
C GLY A 374 -6.88 17.50 2.48
N TYR A 375 -7.14 16.80 1.38
CA TYR A 375 -8.22 17.15 0.47
C TYR A 375 -9.57 16.75 1.06
N LYS A 376 -10.59 17.59 0.83
CA LYS A 376 -11.95 17.34 1.31
C LYS A 376 -12.69 16.41 0.36
N VAL A 377 -12.64 15.12 0.65
CA VAL A 377 -13.37 14.08 -0.09
C VAL A 377 -14.43 13.42 0.78
N SER A 378 -15.63 13.22 0.23
CA SER A 378 -16.77 12.60 0.92
C SER A 378 -16.77 11.09 0.73
N ALA A 379 -17.00 10.34 1.80
CA ALA A 379 -17.19 8.89 1.74
C ALA A 379 -18.49 8.47 1.02
N ASP A 380 -19.41 9.41 0.77
CA ASP A 380 -20.65 9.14 0.02
C ASP A 380 -20.39 8.64 -1.40
N VAL A 381 -19.19 8.87 -1.92
CA VAL A 381 -18.71 8.33 -3.19
C VAL A 381 -18.86 6.80 -3.27
N PHE A 382 -18.78 6.08 -2.14
CA PHE A 382 -18.88 4.62 -2.13
C PHE A 382 -20.31 4.09 -2.25
N LYS A 383 -21.34 4.94 -2.07
CA LYS A 383 -22.74 4.54 -2.17
C LYS A 383 -23.13 4.02 -3.55
N VAL A 384 -22.44 4.43 -4.62
CA VAL A 384 -22.74 3.94 -5.98
C VAL A 384 -22.27 2.50 -6.21
N PHE A 385 -21.35 2.00 -5.38
CA PHE A 385 -20.78 0.65 -5.46
C PHE A 385 -21.41 -0.32 -4.46
N GLU A 386 -22.22 0.19 -3.52
CA GLU A 386 -22.87 -0.59 -2.50
C GLU A 386 -24.24 -1.10 -2.97
N LYS A 387 -24.53 -2.37 -2.67
CA LYS A 387 -25.85 -2.96 -2.85
C LYS A 387 -26.07 -4.05 -1.81
N GLU A 388 -27.09 -3.87 -0.97
CA GLU A 388 -27.51 -4.86 0.03
C GLU A 388 -26.40 -5.23 1.05
N GLY A 389 -25.54 -4.27 1.37
CA GLY A 389 -24.40 -4.44 2.28
C GLY A 389 -23.14 -5.00 1.62
N GLU A 390 -23.18 -5.33 0.34
CA GLU A 390 -22.03 -5.77 -0.44
C GLU A 390 -21.49 -4.66 -1.35
N PHE A 391 -20.20 -4.72 -1.66
CA PHE A 391 -19.53 -3.77 -2.55
C PHE A 391 -19.03 -4.45 -3.81
N PHE A 392 -19.06 -3.72 -4.93
CA PHE A 392 -18.73 -4.25 -6.26
C PHE A 392 -17.80 -3.29 -7.02
N CYS A 393 -16.98 -3.83 -7.93
CA CYS A 393 -16.05 -3.04 -8.73
C CYS A 393 -16.75 -2.00 -9.61
N PHE A 394 -17.92 -2.33 -10.15
CA PHE A 394 -18.69 -1.45 -11.02
C PHE A 394 -20.16 -1.43 -10.60
N ALA A 395 -20.78 -0.25 -10.67
CA ALA A 395 -22.20 -0.10 -10.36
C ALA A 395 -23.07 -1.01 -11.25
N GLY A 396 -23.99 -1.76 -10.62
CA GLY A 396 -24.92 -2.65 -11.32
C GLY A 396 -24.30 -3.97 -11.83
N GLN A 397 -23.05 -4.27 -11.48
CA GLN A 397 -22.37 -5.52 -11.82
C GLN A 397 -22.04 -6.33 -10.57
N SER A 398 -21.68 -7.60 -10.76
CA SER A 398 -21.32 -8.53 -9.68
C SER A 398 -19.81 -8.77 -9.56
N ASN A 399 -18.98 -7.98 -10.24
CA ASN A 399 -17.53 -8.18 -10.21
C ASN A 399 -16.95 -7.70 -8.87
N GLN A 400 -16.16 -8.55 -8.22
CA GLN A 400 -15.50 -8.28 -6.93
C GLN A 400 -14.05 -8.78 -7.04
N ALA A 401 -13.18 -7.97 -7.64
CA ALA A 401 -11.76 -8.30 -7.76
C ALA A 401 -11.04 -8.13 -6.41
N VAL A 402 -10.04 -8.96 -6.16
CA VAL A 402 -9.31 -9.02 -4.89
C VAL A 402 -8.61 -7.69 -4.60
N THR A 403 -7.93 -7.11 -5.59
CA THR A 403 -7.24 -5.82 -5.51
C THR A 403 -8.21 -4.66 -5.23
N GLY A 404 -9.33 -4.59 -5.95
CA GLY A 404 -10.35 -3.57 -5.71
C GLY A 404 -10.92 -3.64 -4.29
N MET A 405 -11.15 -4.84 -3.76
CA MET A 405 -11.61 -5.03 -2.37
C MET A 405 -10.51 -4.74 -1.34
N PHE A 406 -9.25 -5.04 -1.66
CA PHE A 406 -8.09 -4.68 -0.85
C PHE A 406 -7.92 -3.16 -0.74
N ASN A 407 -8.07 -2.41 -1.83
CA ASN A 407 -7.98 -0.97 -1.80
C ASN A 407 -9.18 -0.31 -1.11
N LEU A 408 -10.38 -0.89 -1.25
CA LEU A 408 -11.54 -0.51 -0.43
C LEU A 408 -11.25 -0.73 1.07
N TYR A 409 -10.67 -1.88 1.45
CA TYR A 409 -10.30 -2.16 2.83
C TYR A 409 -9.30 -1.12 3.37
N ARG A 410 -8.25 -0.81 2.62
CA ARG A 410 -7.27 0.23 2.99
C ARG A 410 -7.93 1.61 3.13
N ALA A 411 -8.82 1.98 2.20
CA ALA A 411 -9.53 3.27 2.23
C ALA A 411 -10.50 3.38 3.42
N SER A 412 -11.18 2.30 3.75
CA SER A 412 -12.19 2.26 4.82
C SER A 412 -11.62 2.53 6.22
N GLN A 413 -10.34 2.23 6.44
CA GLN A 413 -9.65 2.47 7.71
C GLN A 413 -9.37 3.95 8.00
N LEU A 414 -9.72 4.86 7.07
CA LEU A 414 -9.64 6.31 7.23
C LEU A 414 -11.03 6.92 7.47
N ALA A 415 -11.99 6.11 7.94
CA ALA A 415 -13.32 6.56 8.28
C ALA A 415 -13.28 7.61 9.38
N PHE A 416 -14.07 8.66 9.20
CA PHE A 416 -14.44 9.55 10.30
C PHE A 416 -15.62 8.94 11.08
N PRO A 417 -15.79 9.27 12.37
CA PRO A 417 -16.78 8.61 13.25
C PRO A 417 -18.21 8.55 12.70
N ARG A 418 -18.60 9.54 11.88
CA ARG A 418 -19.94 9.70 11.28
C ARG A 418 -20.15 8.96 9.94
N GLU A 419 -19.12 8.35 9.37
CA GLU A 419 -19.16 7.77 8.02
C GLU A 419 -19.50 6.28 8.04
N GLU A 420 -20.79 5.96 8.20
CA GLU A 420 -21.27 4.58 8.31
C GLU A 420 -20.95 3.72 7.07
N ILE A 421 -20.97 4.32 5.88
CA ILE A 421 -20.65 3.62 4.63
C ILE A 421 -19.25 3.02 4.64
N LEU A 422 -18.27 3.67 5.28
CA LEU A 422 -16.91 3.14 5.39
C LEU A 422 -16.81 2.04 6.44
N LYS A 423 -17.60 2.11 7.52
CA LYS A 423 -17.66 1.01 8.49
C LYS A 423 -18.21 -0.26 7.84
N ASN A 424 -19.28 -0.12 7.05
CA ASN A 424 -19.83 -1.22 6.25
C ASN A 424 -18.80 -1.73 5.23
N ALA A 425 -18.10 -0.82 4.54
CA ALA A 425 -17.04 -1.18 3.60
C ALA A 425 -15.89 -1.94 4.27
N GLN A 426 -15.47 -1.52 5.46
CA GLN A 426 -14.41 -2.19 6.23
C GLN A 426 -14.84 -3.59 6.66
N GLU A 427 -16.06 -3.74 7.16
CA GLU A 427 -16.59 -5.05 7.56
C GLU A 427 -16.71 -5.99 6.36
N PHE A 428 -17.26 -5.51 5.25
CA PHE A 428 -17.43 -6.30 4.04
C PHE A 428 -16.08 -6.72 3.44
N SER A 429 -15.19 -5.76 3.19
CA SER A 429 -13.91 -6.01 2.53
C SER A 429 -12.97 -6.86 3.39
N SER A 430 -12.92 -6.67 4.71
CA SER A 430 -12.11 -7.54 5.59
C SER A 430 -12.59 -8.98 5.56
N LYS A 431 -13.91 -9.23 5.66
CA LYS A 431 -14.50 -10.58 5.56
C LYS A 431 -14.25 -11.22 4.21
N TYR A 432 -14.41 -10.45 3.12
CA TYR A 432 -14.13 -10.91 1.77
C TYR A 432 -12.67 -11.37 1.63
N LEU A 433 -11.71 -10.55 2.07
CA LEU A 433 -10.27 -10.83 1.95
C LEU A 433 -9.84 -12.00 2.84
N GLN A 434 -10.33 -12.09 4.07
CA GLN A 434 -10.09 -13.24 4.96
C GLN A 434 -10.61 -14.53 4.34
N HIS A 435 -11.81 -14.51 3.79
CA HIS A 435 -12.39 -15.68 3.12
C HIS A 435 -11.56 -16.14 1.92
N LYS A 436 -11.06 -15.18 1.12
CA LYS A 436 -10.14 -15.47 0.00
C LYS A 436 -8.81 -16.04 0.48
N GLN A 437 -8.25 -15.50 1.57
CA GLN A 437 -7.03 -16.01 2.19
C GLN A 437 -7.20 -17.46 2.68
N GLU A 438 -8.28 -17.76 3.40
CA GLU A 438 -8.56 -19.11 3.92
C GLU A 438 -8.71 -20.16 2.82
N LYS A 439 -9.20 -19.76 1.65
CA LYS A 439 -9.36 -20.63 0.48
C LYS A 439 -8.12 -20.72 -0.40
N GLY A 440 -7.08 -19.93 -0.15
CA GLY A 440 -5.92 -19.82 -1.03
C GLY A 440 -6.24 -19.16 -2.37
N GLU A 441 -7.27 -18.31 -2.43
CA GLU A 441 -7.77 -17.63 -3.63
C GLU A 441 -7.36 -16.14 -3.66
N LEU A 442 -6.19 -15.79 -3.10
CA LEU A 442 -5.63 -14.43 -3.16
C LEU A 442 -4.92 -14.19 -4.49
N LEU A 443 -5.68 -14.36 -5.56
CA LEU A 443 -5.28 -14.17 -6.95
C LEU A 443 -6.21 -13.11 -7.55
N ASP A 444 -5.67 -12.27 -8.43
CA ASP A 444 -6.42 -11.16 -8.99
C ASP A 444 -6.61 -11.30 -10.50
N LYS A 445 -7.83 -11.03 -10.95
CA LYS A 445 -8.22 -11.13 -12.36
C LYS A 445 -7.56 -10.05 -13.24
N TRP A 446 -7.12 -8.95 -12.64
CA TRP A 446 -6.66 -7.74 -13.33
C TRP A 446 -5.15 -7.54 -13.27
N ILE A 447 -4.43 -8.33 -12.46
CA ILE A 447 -2.98 -8.18 -12.32
C ILE A 447 -2.31 -9.47 -11.83
N ILE A 448 -1.14 -9.76 -12.39
CA ILE A 448 -0.21 -10.77 -11.93
C ILE A 448 0.88 -10.04 -11.14
N MET A 449 0.86 -10.21 -9.82
CA MET A 449 1.75 -9.54 -8.88
C MET A 449 2.76 -10.52 -8.28
N LYS A 450 3.95 -10.03 -7.93
CA LYS A 450 4.98 -10.82 -7.25
C LYS A 450 4.49 -11.46 -5.94
N ASP A 451 3.79 -10.73 -5.07
CA ASP A 451 3.34 -11.25 -3.76
C ASP A 451 2.04 -10.59 -3.24
N LEU A 452 0.95 -10.71 -4.02
CA LEU A 452 -0.38 -10.26 -3.58
C LEU A 452 -0.84 -10.93 -2.26
N PRO A 453 -0.61 -12.24 -2.02
CA PRO A 453 -0.94 -12.86 -0.74
C PRO A 453 -0.22 -12.22 0.45
N GLY A 454 1.07 -11.88 0.30
CA GLY A 454 1.83 -11.19 1.33
C GLY A 454 1.32 -9.76 1.59
N GLU A 455 0.95 -9.01 0.56
CA GLU A 455 0.40 -7.65 0.72
C GLU A 455 -0.92 -7.67 1.52
N ILE A 456 -1.82 -8.60 1.19
CA ILE A 456 -3.12 -8.72 1.86
C ILE A 456 -2.96 -9.31 3.26
N GLY A 457 -2.11 -10.32 3.42
CA GLY A 457 -1.80 -10.92 4.72
C GLY A 457 -1.27 -9.88 5.70
N PHE A 458 -0.33 -9.05 5.26
CA PHE A 458 0.19 -7.95 6.07
C PHE A 458 -0.90 -6.97 6.49
N ALA A 459 -1.77 -6.54 5.58
CA ALA A 459 -2.81 -5.56 5.88
C ALA A 459 -3.92 -6.10 6.79
N LEU A 460 -4.24 -7.39 6.70
CA LEU A 460 -5.20 -8.05 7.59
C LEU A 460 -4.65 -8.25 9.00
N GLU A 461 -3.33 -8.48 9.12
CA GLU A 461 -2.65 -8.64 10.42
C GLU A 461 -2.35 -7.29 11.09
N ILE A 462 -1.91 -6.30 10.30
CA ILE A 462 -1.47 -4.99 10.77
C ILE A 462 -2.41 -3.91 10.21
N PRO A 463 -3.46 -3.49 10.95
CA PRO A 463 -4.35 -2.44 10.49
C PRO A 463 -3.61 -1.11 10.36
N TRP A 464 -4.17 -0.14 9.63
CA TRP A 464 -3.56 1.16 9.39
C TRP A 464 -3.21 1.92 10.68
N TYR A 465 -4.00 1.75 11.75
CA TYR A 465 -3.71 2.30 13.07
C TYR A 465 -2.45 1.70 13.71
N ALA A 466 -2.07 0.48 13.35
CA ALA A 466 -0.84 -0.20 13.78
C ALA A 466 0.29 -0.11 12.74
N SER A 467 0.01 0.30 11.49
CA SER A 467 1.03 0.34 10.43
C SER A 467 2.04 1.47 10.65
N LEU A 468 3.21 1.16 11.24
CA LEU A 468 4.31 2.11 11.36
C LEU A 468 5.06 2.21 10.02
N PRO A 469 5.52 3.41 9.60
CA PRO A 469 6.15 3.64 8.30
C PRO A 469 7.21 2.61 7.90
N ARG A 470 8.22 2.35 8.74
CA ARG A 470 9.27 1.39 8.40
C ARG A 470 8.82 -0.06 8.43
N VAL A 471 7.77 -0.39 9.20
CA VAL A 471 7.18 -1.74 9.19
C VAL A 471 6.57 -2.01 7.81
N GLU A 472 5.63 -1.18 7.37
CA GLU A 472 4.98 -1.34 6.07
C GLU A 472 5.99 -1.32 4.92
N THR A 473 6.91 -0.35 4.92
CA THR A 473 7.94 -0.26 3.88
C THR A 473 8.82 -1.51 3.83
N ARG A 474 9.25 -2.05 4.98
CA ARG A 474 10.15 -3.21 5.01
C ARG A 474 9.52 -4.43 4.35
N PHE A 475 8.24 -4.69 4.58
CA PHE A 475 7.52 -5.77 3.92
C PHE A 475 7.21 -5.45 2.47
N TYR A 476 6.81 -4.21 2.17
CA TYR A 476 6.43 -3.85 0.80
C TYR A 476 7.59 -3.88 -0.20
N ILE A 477 8.81 -3.54 0.23
CA ILE A 477 10.00 -3.68 -0.65
C ILE A 477 10.20 -5.14 -1.09
N GLU A 478 9.88 -6.12 -0.24
CA GLU A 478 9.95 -7.54 -0.62
C GLU A 478 8.80 -7.97 -1.51
N GLN A 479 7.65 -7.31 -1.43
CA GLN A 479 6.42 -7.67 -2.15
C GLN A 479 6.31 -7.01 -3.53
N TYR A 480 6.84 -5.81 -3.69
CA TYR A 480 6.77 -5.06 -4.94
C TYR A 480 7.51 -5.79 -6.07
N GLY A 481 6.82 -6.01 -7.20
CA GLY A 481 7.36 -6.78 -8.33
C GLY A 481 8.33 -6.03 -9.23
N GLY A 482 8.49 -4.71 -9.03
CA GLY A 482 9.24 -3.87 -9.95
C GLY A 482 8.61 -3.92 -11.33
N GLU A 483 9.41 -4.04 -12.38
CA GLU A 483 8.94 -4.11 -13.77
C GLU A 483 8.23 -5.42 -14.14
N ASN A 484 8.31 -6.44 -13.27
CA ASN A 484 7.83 -7.80 -13.57
C ASN A 484 6.32 -7.95 -13.46
N ASP A 485 5.65 -7.13 -12.64
CA ASP A 485 4.19 -7.18 -12.51
C ASP A 485 3.54 -6.89 -13.87
N VAL A 486 2.47 -7.65 -14.17
CA VAL A 486 1.76 -7.56 -15.46
C VAL A 486 0.29 -7.33 -15.20
N TRP A 487 -0.26 -6.31 -15.85
CA TRP A 487 -1.68 -6.01 -15.78
C TRP A 487 -2.44 -6.75 -16.87
N ILE A 488 -3.68 -7.11 -16.58
CA ILE A 488 -4.54 -7.91 -17.45
C ILE A 488 -5.71 -7.04 -17.91
N GLY A 489 -5.64 -6.58 -19.17
CA GLY A 489 -6.71 -5.88 -19.87
C GLY A 489 -7.37 -6.79 -20.90
N LYS A 490 -7.70 -6.26 -22.09
CA LYS A 490 -8.00 -7.10 -23.27
C LYS A 490 -6.79 -7.93 -23.73
N THR A 491 -5.61 -7.43 -23.41
CA THR A 491 -4.31 -8.07 -23.57
C THR A 491 -3.51 -7.85 -22.30
N LEU A 492 -2.42 -8.58 -22.14
CA LEU A 492 -1.42 -8.24 -21.13
C LEU A 492 -0.83 -6.85 -21.42
N TYR A 493 -0.56 -6.08 -20.38
CA TYR A 493 0.09 -4.78 -20.50
C TYR A 493 0.93 -4.45 -19.26
N ARG A 494 1.85 -3.50 -19.42
CA ARG A 494 2.70 -2.97 -18.35
C ARG A 494 2.52 -1.48 -18.22
N MET A 495 2.78 -0.99 -17.02
CA MET A 495 2.71 0.41 -16.62
C MET A 495 4.11 0.84 -16.14
N PRO A 496 5.04 1.21 -17.04
CA PRO A 496 6.46 1.39 -16.70
C PRO A 496 6.73 2.47 -15.65
N TYR A 497 5.81 3.43 -15.50
CA TYR A 497 5.93 4.45 -14.46
C TYR A 497 5.31 4.02 -13.13
N VAL A 498 4.51 2.95 -13.07
CA VAL A 498 3.95 2.38 -11.82
C VAL A 498 4.80 1.20 -11.32
N ASN A 499 5.24 0.35 -12.25
CA ASN A 499 5.97 -0.90 -12.03
C ASN A 499 7.39 -0.74 -12.57
N ASN A 500 8.32 -0.34 -11.70
CA ASN A 500 9.62 0.19 -12.08
C ASN A 500 10.73 -0.26 -11.13
N ASN A 501 11.77 -0.90 -11.67
CA ASN A 501 12.93 -1.36 -10.90
C ASN A 501 13.75 -0.20 -10.31
N GLU A 502 13.74 0.98 -10.92
CA GLU A 502 14.41 2.16 -10.38
C GLU A 502 13.81 2.60 -9.03
N TYR A 503 12.49 2.50 -8.89
CA TYR A 503 11.83 2.83 -7.61
C TYR A 503 12.22 1.82 -6.53
N LEU A 504 12.23 0.53 -6.89
CA LEU A 504 12.62 -0.54 -5.98
C LEU A 504 14.07 -0.37 -5.53
N GLU A 505 14.97 -0.10 -6.45
CA GLU A 505 16.40 0.00 -6.14
C GLU A 505 16.71 1.25 -5.31
N LEU A 506 16.08 2.39 -5.62
CA LEU A 506 16.14 3.58 -4.78
C LEU A 506 15.61 3.30 -3.37
N ALA A 507 14.49 2.57 -3.26
CA ALA A 507 13.90 2.21 -1.97
C ALA A 507 14.81 1.31 -1.12
N LYS A 508 15.48 0.33 -1.74
CA LYS A 508 16.44 -0.53 -1.04
C LYS A 508 17.63 0.26 -0.50
N GLN A 509 18.21 1.13 -1.33
CA GLN A 509 19.36 1.94 -0.94
C GLN A 509 18.98 2.91 0.19
N ASP A 510 17.87 3.64 0.03
CA ASP A 510 17.36 4.55 1.05
C ASP A 510 17.07 3.84 2.37
N TYR A 511 16.39 2.70 2.32
CA TYR A 511 16.06 1.91 3.51
C TYR A 511 17.32 1.45 4.25
N ASN A 512 18.30 0.89 3.53
CA ASN A 512 19.55 0.40 4.12
C ASN A 512 20.40 1.54 4.69
N ASN A 513 20.39 2.72 4.08
CA ASN A 513 21.09 3.91 4.60
C ASN A 513 20.47 4.38 5.93
N CYS A 514 19.14 4.51 5.99
CA CYS A 514 18.45 4.82 7.24
C CYS A 514 18.72 3.75 8.32
N GLN A 515 18.64 2.47 7.96
CA GLN A 515 18.87 1.37 8.91
C GLN A 515 20.30 1.40 9.48
N ALA A 516 21.32 1.67 8.65
CA ALA A 516 22.70 1.77 9.11
C ALA A 516 22.89 2.91 10.13
N LEU A 517 22.26 4.05 9.90
CA LEU A 517 22.22 5.14 10.89
C LEU A 517 21.52 4.69 12.17
N HIS A 518 20.38 4.01 12.06
CA HIS A 518 19.64 3.55 13.23
C HIS A 518 20.43 2.54 14.07
N GLN A 519 21.31 1.75 13.46
CA GLN A 519 22.21 0.84 14.19
C GLN A 519 23.29 1.61 14.98
N LEU A 520 23.85 2.68 14.40
CA LEU A 520 24.80 3.56 15.10
C LEU A 520 24.16 4.29 16.28
N GLU A 521 22.95 4.79 16.08
CA GLU A 521 22.16 5.44 17.13
C GLU A 521 21.78 4.47 18.22
N TRP A 522 21.43 3.22 17.89
CA TRP A 522 21.16 2.17 18.87
C TRP A 522 22.37 1.89 19.76
N ASP A 523 23.57 1.75 19.20
CA ASP A 523 24.81 1.59 19.97
C ASP A 523 25.05 2.77 20.94
N THR A 524 24.85 4.00 20.44
CA THR A 524 24.95 5.22 21.27
C THR A 524 23.88 5.25 22.38
N PHE A 525 22.67 4.79 22.08
CA PHE A 525 21.56 4.72 23.02
C PHE A 525 21.79 3.67 24.12
N GLN A 526 22.41 2.54 23.79
CA GLN A 526 22.83 1.52 24.75
C GLN A 526 23.91 2.06 25.70
N LYS A 527 24.92 2.77 25.18
CA LYS A 527 25.95 3.43 26.01
C LYS A 527 25.34 4.42 26.98
N TRP A 528 24.44 5.29 26.50
CA TRP A 528 23.69 6.21 27.36
C TRP A 528 22.92 5.48 28.46
N TYR A 529 22.29 4.34 28.15
CA TYR A 529 21.58 3.53 29.14
C TYR A 529 22.50 2.99 30.25
N GLU A 530 23.68 2.47 29.87
CA GLU A 530 24.67 1.92 30.78
C GLU A 530 25.32 2.99 31.65
N GLU A 531 25.74 4.12 31.06
CA GLU A 531 26.35 5.26 31.77
C GLU A 531 25.43 5.88 32.82
N ASN A 532 24.12 5.78 32.64
CA ASN A 532 23.11 6.29 33.57
C ASN A 532 22.55 5.20 34.50
N TRP A 533 23.04 3.95 34.41
CA TRP A 533 22.66 2.84 35.28
C TRP A 533 21.14 2.64 35.30
N LEU A 534 20.49 2.79 34.14
CA LEU A 534 19.03 2.79 34.01
C LEU A 534 18.40 1.40 34.29
N SER A 535 19.21 0.34 34.30
CA SER A 535 18.82 -0.98 34.83
C SER A 535 18.42 -0.91 36.30
N GLU A 536 19.16 -0.14 37.10
CA GLU A 536 18.91 0.03 38.55
C GLU A 536 17.68 0.88 38.83
N TRP A 537 17.23 1.65 37.84
CA TRP A 537 15.98 2.41 37.88
C TRP A 537 14.80 1.64 37.28
N GLY A 538 14.95 0.32 37.11
CA GLY A 538 13.87 -0.59 36.74
C GLY A 538 13.49 -0.57 35.26
N VAL A 539 14.40 -0.19 34.36
CA VAL A 539 14.22 -0.33 32.91
C VAL A 539 15.05 -1.50 32.39
N SER A 540 14.40 -2.49 31.80
CA SER A 540 15.08 -3.65 31.20
C SER A 540 15.70 -3.33 29.82
N ARG A 541 16.66 -4.14 29.37
CA ARG A 541 17.24 -4.00 28.02
C ARG A 541 16.22 -4.25 26.89
N SER A 542 15.23 -5.11 27.12
CA SER A 542 14.14 -5.32 26.16
C SER A 542 13.30 -4.06 26.01
N GLU A 543 12.93 -3.41 27.12
CA GLU A 543 12.17 -2.15 27.06
C GLU A 543 12.97 -0.99 26.48
N LEU A 544 14.30 -0.98 26.69
CA LEU A 544 15.19 -0.04 26.01
C LEU A 544 15.10 -0.19 24.50
N LEU A 545 15.20 -1.42 23.99
CA LEU A 545 15.12 -1.73 22.56
C LEU A 545 13.75 -1.39 22.00
N GLU A 546 12.66 -1.73 22.70
CA GLU A 546 11.30 -1.38 22.28
C GLU A 546 11.09 0.13 22.17
N CYS A 547 11.55 0.91 23.16
CA CYS A 547 11.44 2.38 23.12
C CYS A 547 12.19 2.97 21.92
N TYR A 548 13.38 2.47 21.64
CA TYR A 548 14.16 2.92 20.48
C TYR A 548 13.49 2.52 19.16
N TYR A 549 13.09 1.25 19.06
CA TYR A 549 12.43 0.69 17.90
C TYR A 549 11.15 1.45 17.52
N LEU A 550 10.28 1.74 18.48
CA LEU A 550 9.03 2.48 18.20
C LEU A 550 9.32 3.89 17.66
N ALA A 551 10.33 4.57 18.19
CA ALA A 551 10.72 5.87 17.68
C ALA A 551 11.34 5.77 16.27
N ALA A 552 12.24 4.81 16.05
CA ALA A 552 12.95 4.62 14.78
C ALA A 552 12.06 4.09 13.65
N ALA A 553 11.09 3.24 13.96
CA ALA A 553 10.14 2.71 12.98
C ALA A 553 9.12 3.76 12.52
N THR A 554 8.96 4.86 13.29
CA THR A 554 8.04 5.96 13.00
C THR A 554 8.75 7.18 12.41
N ILE A 555 9.74 7.75 13.11
CA ILE A 555 10.55 8.89 12.64
C ILE A 555 11.90 8.34 12.17
N PHE A 556 11.97 7.95 10.91
CA PHE A 556 13.07 7.13 10.38
C PHE A 556 14.11 7.93 9.61
N GLU A 557 13.76 9.15 9.21
CA GLU A 557 14.59 10.01 8.37
C GLU A 557 15.92 10.34 9.07
N ALA A 558 16.99 10.43 8.29
CA ALA A 558 18.34 10.59 8.82
C ALA A 558 18.50 11.98 9.49
N GLU A 559 17.96 13.00 8.84
CA GLU A 559 17.93 14.39 9.25
C GLU A 559 17.03 14.67 10.47
N ARG A 560 16.22 13.69 10.91
CA ARG A 560 15.31 13.81 12.06
C ARG A 560 15.79 13.03 13.30
N SER A 561 17.10 12.82 13.42
CA SER A 561 17.72 12.12 14.56
C SER A 561 17.39 12.75 15.91
N HIS A 562 17.36 14.08 16.01
CA HIS A 562 17.01 14.77 17.26
C HIS A 562 15.58 14.43 17.74
N GLU A 563 14.60 14.38 16.83
CA GLU A 563 13.22 14.02 17.12
C GLU A 563 13.09 12.55 17.58
N ARG A 564 13.75 11.63 16.87
CA ARG A 564 13.76 10.20 17.21
C ARG A 564 14.43 9.94 18.55
N MET A 565 15.59 10.55 18.80
CA MET A 565 16.36 10.33 20.02
C MET A 565 15.70 10.95 21.25
N VAL A 566 15.07 12.12 21.15
CA VAL A 566 14.33 12.70 22.28
C VAL A 566 13.10 11.84 22.62
N TRP A 567 12.42 11.27 21.63
CA TRP A 567 11.29 10.37 21.87
C TRP A 567 11.77 9.11 22.61
N ALA A 568 12.80 8.43 22.09
CA ALA A 568 13.32 7.21 22.69
C ALA A 568 13.82 7.45 24.14
N LYS A 569 14.65 8.49 24.36
CA LYS A 569 15.18 8.84 25.69
C LYS A 569 14.06 9.22 26.66
N SER A 570 13.09 10.02 26.22
CA SER A 570 11.96 10.45 27.08
C SER A 570 11.09 9.25 27.49
N SER A 571 10.82 8.33 26.57
CA SER A 571 10.03 7.12 26.87
C SER A 571 10.73 6.24 27.92
N VAL A 572 12.05 6.08 27.82
CA VAL A 572 12.86 5.35 28.80
C VAL A 572 12.87 6.04 30.17
N LEU A 573 13.08 7.35 30.20
CA LEU A 573 13.09 8.11 31.45
C LEU A 573 11.72 8.09 32.14
N VAL A 574 10.63 8.19 31.38
CA VAL A 574 9.28 8.02 31.91
C VAL A 574 9.14 6.64 32.56
N LYS A 575 9.52 5.55 31.88
CA LYS A 575 9.50 4.19 32.45
C LYS A 575 10.31 4.09 33.75
N ALA A 576 11.52 4.65 33.78
CA ALA A 576 12.37 4.66 34.98
C ALA A 576 11.68 5.39 36.17
N ILE A 577 11.05 6.54 35.90
CA ILE A 577 10.34 7.34 36.90
C ILE A 577 9.12 6.56 37.44
N PHE A 578 8.34 5.94 36.55
CA PHE A 578 7.20 5.10 36.94
C PHE A 578 7.62 3.92 37.80
N SER A 579 8.65 3.17 37.35
CA SER A 579 9.14 1.98 38.02
C SER A 579 9.68 2.31 39.43
N SER A 580 10.40 3.42 39.55
CA SER A 580 11.09 3.78 40.80
C SER A 580 10.25 4.60 41.78
N PHE A 581 9.29 5.40 41.29
CA PHE A 581 8.57 6.38 42.11
C PHE A 581 7.05 6.38 41.91
N GLY A 582 6.48 5.50 41.07
CA GLY A 582 5.06 5.48 40.74
C GLY A 582 4.11 4.92 41.81
N GLU A 583 4.60 4.10 42.74
CA GLU A 583 3.74 3.31 43.64
C GLU A 583 2.82 4.12 44.56
N SER A 584 3.28 5.26 45.07
CA SER A 584 2.56 6.04 46.08
C SER A 584 2.64 7.54 45.81
N TYR A 585 1.61 8.28 46.24
CA TYR A 585 1.57 9.74 46.13
C TYR A 585 2.82 10.40 46.75
N ASP A 586 3.25 9.95 47.93
CA ASP A 586 4.42 10.51 48.61
C ASP A 586 5.71 10.30 47.82
N SER A 587 5.86 9.15 47.15
CA SER A 587 7.02 8.86 46.29
C SER A 587 7.03 9.76 45.06
N ARG A 588 5.87 9.89 44.38
CA ARG A 588 5.69 10.77 43.23
C ARG A 588 5.94 12.24 43.58
N ARG A 589 5.40 12.69 44.73
CA ARG A 589 5.61 14.03 45.27
C ARG A 589 7.08 14.28 45.59
N SER A 590 7.77 13.30 46.21
CA SER A 590 9.19 13.41 46.50
C SER A 590 10.02 13.62 45.22
N PHE A 591 9.72 12.89 44.14
CA PHE A 591 10.40 13.09 42.86
C PHE A 591 10.13 14.48 42.26
N PHE A 592 8.86 14.89 42.23
CA PHE A 592 8.44 16.21 41.72
C PHE A 592 9.09 17.38 42.48
N ASP A 593 9.11 17.31 43.82
CA ASP A 593 9.68 18.35 44.66
C ASP A 593 11.21 18.45 44.42
N GLN A 594 11.91 17.34 44.24
CA GLN A 594 13.33 17.34 43.88
C GLN A 594 13.60 17.93 42.50
N PHE A 595 12.77 17.61 41.50
CA PHE A 595 12.85 18.21 40.17
C PHE A 595 12.68 19.75 40.23
N ARG A 596 11.68 20.24 40.98
CA ARG A 596 11.47 21.68 41.17
C ARG A 596 12.62 22.35 41.89
N ASN A 597 13.15 21.73 42.94
CA ASN A 597 14.29 22.25 43.68
C ASN A 597 15.53 22.37 42.80
N TYR A 598 15.79 21.37 41.95
CA TYR A 598 16.89 21.41 41.00
C TYR A 598 16.76 22.62 40.05
N ILE A 599 15.60 22.79 39.42
CA ILE A 599 15.36 23.91 38.49
C ILE A 599 15.46 25.26 39.21
N ALA A 600 14.93 25.38 40.43
CA ALA A 600 15.02 26.61 41.21
C ALA A 600 16.48 26.97 41.53
N ASN A 601 17.30 25.99 41.89
CA ASN A 601 18.73 26.18 42.16
C ASN A 601 19.53 26.52 40.89
N ALA A 602 19.19 25.90 39.75
CA ALA A 602 19.79 26.22 38.46
C ALA A 602 19.51 27.69 38.03
N ARG A 603 18.33 28.22 38.34
CA ARG A 603 17.97 29.64 38.07
C ARG A 603 18.63 30.65 39.01
N GLN A 604 19.09 30.22 40.19
CA GLN A 604 19.74 31.09 41.18
C GLN A 604 21.26 31.15 41.01
N SER A 605 21.85 30.29 40.17
CA SER A 605 23.29 30.04 40.10
C SER A 605 24.03 30.69 38.91
N ASP A 606 23.49 31.77 38.35
CA ASP A 606 24.30 32.76 37.59
C ASP A 606 25.38 33.43 38.47
N HIS A 607 25.36 33.18 39.79
CA HIS A 607 26.46 33.50 40.70
C HIS A 607 26.92 32.26 41.48
N HIS A 608 28.06 31.71 41.04
CA HIS A 608 28.95 30.77 41.75
C HIS A 608 28.36 29.47 42.32
N PHE A 609 28.50 28.37 41.57
CA PHE A 609 28.49 27.03 42.15
C PHE A 609 29.79 26.76 42.93
N ASN A 610 29.69 26.70 44.25
CA ASN A 610 30.65 25.97 45.08
C ASN A 610 29.88 25.02 46.00
N ASN A 611 30.14 23.73 45.80
CA ASN A 611 29.81 22.58 46.66
C ASN A 611 29.26 22.91 48.06
N ARG A 612 27.93 23.09 48.19
CA ARG A 612 27.26 22.98 49.49
C ARG A 612 26.27 21.83 49.44
N SER A 613 26.58 20.81 50.25
CA SER A 613 25.77 19.62 50.46
C SER A 613 24.33 19.99 50.80
N ILE A 614 23.39 19.52 49.98
CA ILE A 614 21.98 19.48 50.33
C ILE A 614 21.85 18.59 51.57
N ARG A 615 21.33 19.11 52.67
CA ARG A 615 20.92 18.29 53.83
C ARG A 615 19.78 17.38 53.37
N LEU A 616 20.11 16.11 53.15
CA LEU A 616 19.18 15.05 52.76
C LEU A 616 18.76 14.30 54.02
N ASP A 617 17.64 14.68 54.63
CA ASP A 617 17.17 14.04 55.88
C ASP A 617 16.41 12.71 55.65
N ARG A 618 16.33 12.17 54.42
CA ARG A 618 15.65 10.88 54.13
C ARG A 618 16.32 10.06 53.01
N PRO A 619 16.54 8.73 53.15
CA PRO A 619 17.15 7.88 52.11
C PRO A 619 16.47 7.96 50.73
N ARG A 620 15.13 8.03 50.70
CA ARG A 620 14.34 8.17 49.46
C ARG A 620 14.56 9.52 48.73
N SER A 621 14.91 10.57 49.47
CA SER A 621 15.20 11.88 48.87
C SER A 621 16.55 11.90 48.14
N VAL A 622 17.52 11.09 48.60
CA VAL A 622 18.82 10.89 47.96
C VAL A 622 18.67 10.14 46.64
N GLN A 623 17.84 9.09 46.62
CA GLN A 623 17.53 8.32 45.42
C GLN A 623 16.77 9.17 44.38
N ALA A 624 15.74 9.92 44.80
CA ALA A 624 15.03 10.84 43.91
C ALA A 624 15.97 11.88 43.27
N SER A 625 16.94 12.40 44.02
CA SER A 625 17.95 13.33 43.49
C SER A 625 18.83 12.71 42.40
N GLY A 626 19.09 11.40 42.45
CA GLY A 626 19.88 10.68 41.44
C GLY A 626 19.20 10.63 40.08
N LEU A 627 17.96 10.13 40.04
CA LEU A 627 17.19 10.03 38.79
C LEU A 627 16.77 11.41 38.23
N VAL A 628 16.48 12.39 39.11
CA VAL A 628 16.29 13.79 38.67
C VAL A 628 17.56 14.33 38.01
N GLY A 629 18.74 14.05 38.56
CA GLY A 629 20.02 14.44 37.95
C GLY A 629 20.24 13.85 36.56
N ILE A 630 19.89 12.56 36.37
CA ILE A 630 19.92 11.88 35.07
C ILE A 630 18.97 12.56 34.07
N LEU A 631 17.73 12.83 34.49
CA LEU A 631 16.74 13.53 33.66
C LEU A 631 17.28 14.89 33.21
N ILE A 632 17.73 15.73 34.14
CA ILE A 632 18.20 17.08 33.81
C ILE A 632 19.44 17.05 32.91
N ARG A 633 20.44 16.20 33.21
CA ARG A 633 21.63 16.05 32.36
C ARG A 633 21.24 15.65 30.93
N THR A 634 20.28 14.73 30.80
CA THR A 634 19.79 14.30 29.49
C THR A 634 19.08 15.42 28.73
N LEU A 635 18.22 16.19 29.40
CA LEU A 635 17.55 17.34 28.78
C LEU A 635 18.52 18.44 28.37
N ASN A 636 19.53 18.72 29.20
CA ASN A 636 20.58 19.68 28.88
C ASN A 636 21.39 19.25 27.66
N GLN A 637 21.77 17.96 27.60
CA GLN A 637 22.50 17.42 26.47
C GLN A 637 21.69 17.55 25.18
N ILE A 638 20.43 17.12 25.18
CA ILE A 638 19.55 17.18 24.01
C ILE A 638 19.33 18.63 23.56
N SER A 639 19.09 19.55 24.49
CA SER A 639 18.93 20.97 24.17
C SER A 639 20.20 21.59 23.61
N PHE A 640 21.35 21.24 24.17
CA PHE A 640 22.65 21.73 23.71
C PHE A 640 22.95 21.20 22.31
N ASP A 641 22.75 19.91 22.06
CA ASP A 641 22.97 19.30 20.75
C ASP A 641 22.06 19.95 19.69
N HIS A 642 20.79 20.20 20.01
CA HIS A 642 19.85 20.90 19.12
C HIS A 642 20.25 22.36 18.89
N TYR A 643 20.72 23.07 19.92
CA TYR A 643 21.25 24.43 19.78
C TYR A 643 22.50 24.47 18.90
N MET A 644 23.40 23.50 19.04
CA MET A 644 24.62 23.43 18.24
C MET A 644 24.34 23.15 16.75
N SER A 645 23.27 22.42 16.43
CA SER A 645 22.90 22.12 15.04
C SER A 645 21.97 23.17 14.41
N HIS A 646 21.05 23.77 15.18
CA HIS A 646 19.98 24.64 14.64
C HIS A 646 19.92 26.05 15.25
N GLY A 647 20.75 26.37 16.24
CA GLY A 647 20.79 27.69 16.89
C GLY A 647 19.58 28.01 17.77
N ARG A 648 18.73 27.03 18.09
CA ARG A 648 17.51 27.21 18.90
C ARG A 648 17.70 26.71 20.32
N ASP A 649 17.52 27.61 21.29
CA ASP A 649 17.51 27.24 22.70
C ASP A 649 16.08 26.89 23.15
N VAL A 650 15.90 25.64 23.55
CA VAL A 650 14.61 25.07 23.94
C VAL A 650 14.61 24.54 25.37
N ILE A 651 15.67 24.78 26.16
CA ILE A 651 15.83 24.16 27.48
C ILE A 651 14.71 24.55 28.45
N SER A 652 14.30 25.81 28.41
CA SER A 652 13.21 26.32 29.26
C SER A 652 11.90 25.63 28.95
N LEU A 653 11.61 25.36 27.67
CA LEU A 653 10.39 24.70 27.21
C LEU A 653 10.42 23.19 27.51
N LEU A 654 11.59 22.55 27.44
CA LEU A 654 11.79 21.17 27.88
C LEU A 654 11.44 21.04 29.37
N TYR A 655 12.03 21.90 30.22
CA TYR A 655 11.74 21.90 31.65
C TYR A 655 10.28 22.19 31.98
N GLN A 656 9.65 23.13 31.27
CA GLN A 656 8.22 23.41 31.45
C GLN A 656 7.34 22.21 31.07
N SER A 657 7.65 21.54 29.97
CA SER A 657 6.90 20.37 29.49
C SER A 657 7.02 19.19 30.46
N TRP A 658 8.24 18.88 30.91
CA TRP A 658 8.46 17.84 31.93
C TRP A 658 7.84 18.21 33.27
N GLY A 659 7.95 19.47 33.70
CA GLY A 659 7.32 19.95 34.94
C GLY A 659 5.80 19.83 34.92
N GLY A 660 5.16 20.20 33.80
CA GLY A 660 3.72 20.06 33.63
C GLY A 660 3.27 18.60 33.62
N TRP A 661 4.02 17.71 32.99
CA TRP A 661 3.75 16.26 33.04
C TRP A 661 3.91 15.70 34.47
N LEU A 662 5.02 15.98 35.13
CA LEU A 662 5.29 15.50 36.49
C LEU A 662 4.25 16.01 37.51
N GLU A 663 3.72 17.23 37.31
CA GLU A 663 2.67 17.76 38.16
C GLU A 663 1.37 16.96 38.05
N LYS A 664 0.94 16.60 36.83
CA LYS A 664 -0.21 15.72 36.59
C LYS A 664 0.05 14.31 37.13
N TRP A 665 1.20 13.73 36.80
CA TRP A 665 1.59 12.39 37.25
C TRP A 665 1.64 12.27 38.78
N LYS A 666 2.13 13.30 39.48
CA LYS A 666 2.12 13.38 40.95
C LYS A 666 0.72 13.19 41.54
N LEU A 667 -0.32 13.72 40.91
CA LEU A 667 -1.70 13.60 41.37
C LEU A 667 -2.29 12.25 40.95
N ASP A 668 -2.32 11.97 39.66
CA ASP A 668 -3.18 10.93 39.06
C ASP A 668 -2.45 9.63 38.73
N GLY A 669 -1.11 9.65 38.76
CA GLY A 669 -0.28 8.46 38.80
C GLY A 669 -0.10 7.73 37.48
N ASN A 670 -0.86 8.04 36.43
CA ASN A 670 -0.74 7.42 35.09
C ASN A 670 -1.09 8.37 33.91
N GLU A 671 -1.15 9.68 34.12
CA GLU A 671 -1.62 10.62 33.08
C GLU A 671 -0.52 11.38 32.33
N GLY A 672 -0.82 11.78 31.09
CA GLY A 672 -0.06 12.80 30.34
C GLY A 672 1.14 12.33 29.51
N HIS A 673 1.43 11.02 29.46
CA HIS A 673 2.61 10.51 28.76
C HIS A 673 2.60 10.81 27.25
N GLY A 674 1.47 10.62 26.58
CA GLY A 674 1.36 10.88 25.13
C GLY A 674 1.60 12.35 24.79
N GLU A 675 0.99 13.26 25.55
CA GLU A 675 1.22 14.71 25.40
C GLU A 675 2.70 15.08 25.60
N LEU A 676 3.37 14.50 26.60
CA LEU A 676 4.79 14.75 26.85
C LEU A 676 5.64 14.37 25.64
N LEU A 677 5.48 13.16 25.11
CA LEU A 677 6.24 12.69 23.95
C LEU A 677 6.04 13.59 22.73
N VAL A 678 4.79 13.98 22.45
CA VAL A 678 4.49 14.89 21.34
C VAL A 678 5.18 16.24 21.52
N LYS A 679 5.14 16.83 22.72
CA LYS A 679 5.87 18.08 23.02
C LYS A 679 7.37 17.92 22.83
N MET A 680 7.95 16.80 23.26
CA MET A 680 9.38 16.53 23.11
C MET A 680 9.78 16.47 21.65
N ILE A 681 9.03 15.74 20.82
CA ILE A 681 9.26 15.64 19.38
C ILE A 681 9.15 17.02 18.73
N ILE A 682 8.08 17.78 19.01
CA ILE A 682 7.87 19.11 18.42
C ILE A 682 9.00 20.08 18.80
N LEU A 683 9.50 20.03 20.04
CA LEU A 683 10.62 20.88 20.47
C LEU A 683 11.92 20.59 19.72
N MET A 684 12.11 19.36 19.22
CA MET A 684 13.29 18.94 18.47
C MET A 684 13.15 19.07 16.95
N LYS A 685 11.99 19.50 16.44
CA LYS A 685 11.82 19.81 15.02
C LYS A 685 12.70 20.99 14.61
N ASN A 686 13.20 20.96 13.37
CA ASN A 686 14.04 22.02 12.82
C ASN A 686 13.29 23.37 12.78
N ASN A 687 12.00 23.34 12.46
CA ASN A 687 11.11 24.50 12.47
C ASN A 687 10.50 24.75 13.86
N ASP A 688 10.20 26.02 14.18
CA ASP A 688 9.56 26.37 15.44
C ASP A 688 8.02 26.29 15.37
N LEU A 689 7.47 25.27 16.02
CA LEU A 689 6.03 25.03 16.12
C LEU A 689 5.52 25.14 17.57
N THR A 690 6.32 25.73 18.48
CA THR A 690 6.02 25.77 19.92
C THR A 690 4.90 26.73 20.28
N ASN A 691 4.63 27.72 19.42
CA ASN A 691 3.47 28.61 19.49
C ASN A 691 2.13 27.86 19.50
N PHE A 692 2.08 26.64 18.96
CA PHE A 692 0.86 25.83 18.93
C PHE A 692 0.55 25.11 20.24
N PHE A 693 1.46 25.07 21.22
CA PHE A 693 1.23 24.38 22.50
C PHE A 693 0.04 24.93 23.30
N THR A 694 -0.29 26.21 23.11
CA THR A 694 -1.45 26.86 23.74
C THR A 694 -2.69 26.86 22.85
N HIS A 695 -2.62 26.29 21.65
CA HIS A 695 -3.74 26.29 20.71
C HIS A 695 -4.85 25.33 21.19
N PRO A 696 -6.15 25.69 21.11
CA PRO A 696 -7.23 24.82 21.59
C PRO A 696 -7.24 23.42 20.95
N ARG A 697 -6.86 23.33 19.67
CA ARG A 697 -6.77 22.04 18.97
C ARG A 697 -5.64 21.15 19.50
N PHE A 698 -4.51 21.74 19.90
CA PHE A 698 -3.44 21.00 20.58
C PHE A 698 -3.96 20.39 21.88
N GLY A 699 -4.74 21.15 22.66
CA GLY A 699 -5.39 20.67 23.87
C GLY A 699 -6.34 19.49 23.61
N ARG A 700 -7.15 19.57 22.55
CA ARG A 700 -8.07 18.49 22.16
C ARG A 700 -7.33 17.21 21.74
N LEU A 701 -6.29 17.32 20.91
CA LEU A 701 -5.47 16.17 20.53
C LEU A 701 -4.73 15.57 21.73
N SER A 702 -4.25 16.41 22.65
CA SER A 702 -3.63 15.98 23.91
C SER A 702 -4.58 15.16 24.79
N GLU A 703 -5.85 15.55 24.86
CA GLU A 703 -6.88 14.80 25.59
C GLU A 703 -7.05 13.38 25.01
N ILE A 704 -7.14 13.27 23.68
CA ILE A 704 -7.35 11.99 22.98
C ILE A 704 -6.12 11.10 23.09
N ILE A 705 -4.91 11.61 22.83
CA ILE A 705 -3.70 10.79 22.87
C ILE A 705 -3.42 10.22 24.27
N ASN A 706 -3.77 10.97 25.33
CA ASN A 706 -3.61 10.49 26.69
C ASN A 706 -4.60 9.33 27.00
N ARG A 707 -5.84 9.39 26.48
CA ARG A 707 -6.78 8.26 26.57
C ARG A 707 -6.28 7.04 25.80
N ILE A 708 -5.76 7.24 24.59
CA ILE A 708 -5.17 6.17 23.76
C ILE A 708 -4.02 5.49 24.52
N ASN A 709 -3.07 6.26 25.06
CA ASN A 709 -1.96 5.73 25.85
C ASN A 709 -2.45 4.92 27.06
N LEU A 710 -3.44 5.42 27.80
CA LEU A 710 -3.98 4.71 28.97
C LEU A 710 -4.62 3.36 28.57
N ILE A 711 -5.39 3.35 27.49
CA ILE A 711 -6.01 2.13 26.95
C ILE A 711 -4.92 1.14 26.48
N ALA A 712 -3.89 1.63 25.79
CA ALA A 712 -2.76 0.82 25.33
C ALA A 712 -2.01 0.14 26.49
N GLN A 713 -1.73 0.89 27.55
CA GLN A 713 -1.09 0.36 28.77
C GLN A 713 -1.98 -0.70 29.42
N TYR A 714 -3.29 -0.46 29.52
CA TYR A 714 -4.23 -1.43 30.07
C TYR A 714 -4.27 -2.73 29.25
N LEU A 715 -4.29 -2.65 27.92
CA LEU A 715 -4.27 -3.81 27.02
C LEU A 715 -3.04 -4.70 27.23
N LYS A 716 -1.86 -4.12 27.45
CA LYS A 716 -0.62 -4.87 27.72
C LYS A 716 -0.68 -5.71 29.00
N THR A 717 -1.48 -5.29 29.98
CA THR A 717 -1.60 -5.96 31.29
C THR A 717 -2.77 -6.96 31.36
N MET A 718 -3.65 -7.01 30.35
CA MET A 718 -4.88 -7.80 30.39
C MET A 718 -4.73 -9.24 29.85
N ARG A 719 -5.47 -10.18 30.46
CA ARG A 719 -5.71 -11.55 29.96
C ARG A 719 -6.74 -11.54 28.82
N ASN A 720 -6.64 -12.53 27.91
CA ASN A 720 -7.22 -12.50 26.55
C ASN A 720 -8.75 -12.24 26.45
N ASP A 721 -9.58 -12.76 27.38
CA ASP A 721 -11.05 -12.79 27.22
C ASP A 721 -11.76 -11.41 27.28
N LYS A 722 -11.05 -10.31 27.59
CA LYS A 722 -11.59 -8.93 27.63
C LYS A 722 -10.90 -7.95 26.67
N LYS A 723 -9.96 -8.43 25.83
CA LYS A 723 -9.15 -7.58 24.95
C LYS A 723 -9.99 -6.91 23.86
N GLU A 724 -10.90 -7.64 23.21
CA GLU A 724 -11.67 -7.15 22.05
C GLU A 724 -12.45 -5.85 22.32
N LYS A 725 -13.24 -5.81 23.41
CA LYS A 725 -13.99 -4.59 23.79
C LYS A 725 -13.09 -3.39 24.04
N THR A 726 -11.88 -3.64 24.54
CA THR A 726 -10.92 -2.58 24.88
C THR A 726 -10.19 -2.08 23.64
N VAL A 727 -9.84 -2.97 22.71
CA VAL A 727 -9.33 -2.61 21.38
C VAL A 727 -10.33 -1.72 20.65
N LYS A 728 -11.61 -2.11 20.62
CA LYS A 728 -12.68 -1.30 20.00
C LYS A 728 -12.83 0.09 20.64
N ARG A 729 -12.60 0.21 21.95
CA ARG A 729 -12.56 1.52 22.61
C ARG A 729 -11.37 2.36 22.15
N MET A 730 -10.20 1.74 21.94
CA MET A 730 -9.03 2.42 21.41
C MET A 730 -9.26 2.88 19.97
N GLU A 731 -9.87 2.04 19.13
CA GLU A 731 -10.24 2.37 17.74
C GLU A 731 -11.17 3.59 17.68
N ASN A 732 -12.18 3.69 18.56
CA ASN A 732 -13.05 4.88 18.62
C ASN A 732 -12.31 6.18 18.98
N GLU A 733 -11.24 6.11 19.77
CA GLU A 733 -10.39 7.27 20.07
C GLU A 733 -9.46 7.59 18.88
N MET A 734 -8.94 6.56 18.21
CA MET A 734 -8.16 6.70 16.98
C MET A 734 -8.99 7.36 15.86
N GLU A 735 -10.24 6.93 15.63
CA GLU A 735 -11.13 7.55 14.63
C GLU A 735 -11.32 9.06 14.87
N GLN A 736 -11.54 9.46 16.13
CA GLN A 736 -11.63 10.87 16.51
C GLN A 736 -10.32 11.62 16.25
N MET A 737 -9.18 11.01 16.56
CA MET A 737 -7.87 11.59 16.27
C MET A 737 -7.67 11.77 14.77
N VAL A 738 -8.01 10.76 13.96
CA VAL A 738 -7.85 10.77 12.51
C VAL A 738 -8.69 11.86 11.87
N GLU A 739 -9.95 12.05 12.30
CA GLU A 739 -10.78 13.17 11.84
C GLU A 739 -10.12 14.52 12.16
N LEU A 740 -9.62 14.71 13.38
CA LEU A 740 -8.96 15.95 13.76
C LEU A 740 -7.64 16.19 13.03
N VAL A 741 -6.88 15.14 12.70
CA VAL A 741 -5.57 15.26 12.05
C VAL A 741 -5.73 15.50 10.55
N LEU A 742 -6.61 14.76 9.88
CA LEU A 742 -6.75 14.81 8.42
C LEU A 742 -7.60 16.00 7.91
N LEU A 743 -8.33 16.68 8.79
CA LEU A 743 -9.03 17.93 8.45
C LEU A 743 -8.14 19.18 8.54
N GLU A 744 -6.88 19.03 8.98
CA GLU A 744 -5.92 20.13 9.08
C GLU A 744 -5.23 20.40 7.74
N VAL A 745 -5.22 21.67 7.34
CA VAL A 745 -4.77 22.12 6.00
C VAL A 745 -3.71 23.24 6.05
N ASP A 746 -3.19 23.57 7.23
CA ASP A 746 -2.21 24.64 7.43
C ASP A 746 -0.96 24.16 8.18
N THR A 747 -0.11 25.09 8.65
CA THR A 747 1.12 24.82 9.41
C THR A 747 0.91 23.99 10.68
N PHE A 748 -0.33 23.86 11.18
CA PHE A 748 -0.65 22.98 12.29
C PHE A 748 -0.62 21.49 11.90
N ARG A 749 -0.59 21.17 10.60
CA ARG A 749 -0.56 19.78 10.12
C ARG A 749 0.66 18.99 10.61
N ASP A 750 1.83 19.62 10.68
CA ASP A 750 3.05 18.96 11.21
C ASP A 750 2.89 18.60 12.71
N VAL A 751 2.17 19.44 13.45
CA VAL A 751 1.84 19.20 14.85
C VAL A 751 0.82 18.06 14.95
N SER A 752 -0.25 18.09 14.15
CA SER A 752 -1.30 17.07 14.20
C SER A 752 -0.80 15.68 13.75
N ILE A 753 0.04 15.61 12.73
CA ILE A 753 0.71 14.36 12.30
C ILE A 753 1.55 13.77 13.43
N THR A 754 2.27 14.61 14.19
CA THR A 754 3.07 14.12 15.33
C THR A 754 2.20 13.44 16.40
N PHE A 755 0.96 13.91 16.62
CA PHE A 755 0.02 13.20 17.50
C PHE A 755 -0.37 11.83 16.94
N LEU A 756 -0.66 11.75 15.64
CA LEU A 756 -1.02 10.49 14.98
C LEU A 756 0.14 9.49 15.02
N ASP A 757 1.37 9.93 14.78
CA ASP A 757 2.59 9.12 14.83
C ASP A 757 2.75 8.42 16.19
N VAL A 758 2.66 9.18 17.28
CA VAL A 758 2.79 8.66 18.64
C VAL A 758 1.60 7.76 18.99
N ALA A 759 0.38 8.11 18.58
CA ALA A 759 -0.80 7.30 18.81
C ALA A 759 -0.74 5.95 18.09
N LYS A 760 -0.26 5.92 16.83
CA LYS A 760 -0.04 4.69 16.06
C LYS A 760 1.03 3.82 16.70
N ALA A 761 2.12 4.39 17.21
CA ALA A 761 3.14 3.64 17.96
C ALA A 761 2.57 2.98 19.23
N PHE A 762 1.70 3.69 19.97
CA PHE A 762 1.00 3.11 21.13
C PHE A 762 0.03 2.00 20.72
N TYR A 763 -0.73 2.20 19.64
CA TYR A 763 -1.65 1.20 19.10
C TYR A 763 -0.90 -0.06 18.68
N TYR A 764 0.10 0.09 17.81
CA TYR A 764 0.97 -0.99 17.36
C TYR A 764 1.57 -1.78 18.53
N SER A 765 2.13 -1.07 19.53
CA SER A 765 2.75 -1.74 20.68
C SER A 765 1.75 -2.48 21.56
N ALA A 766 0.47 -2.10 21.54
CA ALA A 766 -0.60 -2.80 22.26
C ALA A 766 -1.20 -3.97 21.47
N SER A 767 -1.27 -3.86 20.13
CA SER A 767 -1.89 -4.87 19.26
C SER A 767 -0.92 -5.93 18.75
N CYS A 768 0.36 -5.59 18.56
CA CYS A 768 1.33 -6.42 17.84
C CYS A 768 2.45 -6.96 18.75
N GLY A 769 2.22 -7.04 20.07
CA GLY A 769 3.23 -7.46 21.04
C GLY A 769 3.84 -8.83 20.76
N ASP A 770 3.06 -9.77 20.21
CA ASP A 770 3.51 -11.13 19.91
C ASP A 770 4.48 -11.21 18.72
N HIS A 771 4.41 -10.24 17.80
CA HIS A 771 5.24 -10.18 16.57
C HIS A 771 6.43 -9.21 16.71
N LEU A 772 6.51 -8.51 17.84
CA LEU A 772 7.40 -7.37 18.04
C LEU A 772 8.88 -7.74 17.84
N GLN A 773 9.32 -8.90 18.33
CA GLN A 773 10.73 -9.31 18.20
C GLN A 773 11.11 -9.59 16.75
N THR A 774 10.25 -10.28 16.00
CA THR A 774 10.47 -10.53 14.57
C THR A 774 10.52 -9.23 13.78
N HIS A 775 9.63 -8.28 14.11
CA HIS A 775 9.62 -6.97 13.47
C HIS A 775 10.87 -6.16 13.81
N ILE A 776 11.30 -6.12 15.08
CA ILE A 776 12.53 -5.45 15.51
C ILE A 776 13.72 -5.99 14.72
N ASP A 777 13.87 -7.31 14.66
CA ASP A 777 14.98 -7.96 13.96
C ASP A 777 14.98 -7.59 12.46
N LYS A 778 13.83 -7.75 11.81
CA LYS A 778 13.70 -7.46 10.38
C LYS A 778 13.90 -5.98 10.03
N ILE A 779 13.51 -5.06 10.91
CA ILE A 779 13.49 -3.62 10.61
C ILE A 779 14.81 -2.96 10.95
N LEU A 780 15.42 -3.28 12.09
CA LEU A 780 16.64 -2.62 12.55
C LEU A 780 17.91 -3.38 12.16
N PHE A 781 17.84 -4.69 11.97
CA PHE A 781 19.04 -5.54 11.94
C PHE A 781 19.21 -6.36 10.65
N GLN A 782 18.15 -6.58 9.88
CA GLN A 782 18.23 -7.24 8.58
C GLN A 782 18.21 -6.23 7.42
N LYS A 783 19.31 -6.18 6.66
CA LYS A 783 19.36 -5.39 5.42
C LYS A 783 18.38 -5.92 4.39
N VAL A 784 17.88 -5.01 3.55
CA VAL A 784 17.16 -5.38 2.34
C VAL A 784 18.16 -5.74 1.26
N LEU A 785 17.99 -6.93 0.66
CA LEU A 785 18.83 -7.43 -0.43
C LEU A 785 18.31 -7.00 -1.80
#